data_AF-A0A934GNC4-F1
#
_entry.id   AF-A0A934GNC4-F1
#
_cell.length_a   1.000
_cell.length_b   1.000
_cell.length_c   1.000
_cell.angle_alpha   90.00
_cell.angle_beta   90.00
_cell.angle_gamma   90.00
#
_symmetry.space_group_name_H-M   'P 1'
#
loop_
_entity.id
_entity.type
_entity.pdbx_description
1 polymer ?
#
loop_
_entity_poly.entity_id
_entity_poly.type
_entity_poly.pdbx_seq_one_letter_code
_entity_poly.pdbx_strand_id
1 'polypeptide(L)'
;MKPHSSWDLSAVLERNRLALARGISLIENNRSGAAELHSQLLAHCGHAHVIGITGAPGAGKSTLINVLLQELLRRGRRIAVVAVDPSSPISGGAILGDRVRMADHGANDAIFIRSVSSRGHLGGLSRTTGKIIDLFDAAGYDTVIVETVGTGQSEVEISRYADTRIVVCPPGLGDEIQAIKAGILEIADILVVNKGDLPLAQRTQLDLQVMRELRHPAANGWQVPVMRTVATSGEGIAELLDKVDEHARCSGIGQRLAKSDRRQISLTSRDKISFGEFPSDTALGVTLAHSLMLGEHKLKKGHVLTADDVEELKLAGIASVTGARLQPDELSEDDAAASVAALLAGNNAAPRKPYTGRCNLHAGTRGVVVVDADCIARVNRIDETITVGTLPPWSVVRKGQVITTVKIIPLGVNRRLIDACRATISTPPLVVAELMPHRVALILSDLPGMKENAFAHVTASTRQRLETLGSRLAFAVRCPHRVALLEDALRQSLAAGCNLILMFCATMTKDRGDVAPAAIVAAGGRIERMGMPVEPGNMLALAHIGDVPVIVLPGCARSQRLNGLDWVLRRLLARLPLNADDIAAMGVGGLIRSAPEEGEAQETEKLLPPLPPPDPNKPRIAALVLAAGRSSRMPDRNKLLETLDGIPLVLRAVNAALASLSTSVTVVTGHAADRVTATVAARNVRLIHNPDYADGMASSLRHGIESLPADVDGAVILLADMPLIHAVHIDALIEEFSARPGIIVPTSNGKRGNPVLWPRSFFSEICAIQGDQGARQLLDRHADQITRLDLASEAIFTDVDTAEMLATLKSPS
;
A
#
# COMPACT_ATOMS: atom_id res chain seq x y z
N MET A 1 -31.09 -51.58 12.61
CA MET A 1 -30.12 -50.46 12.53
C MET A 1 -30.04 -49.78 13.89
N LYS A 2 -28.93 -49.86 14.61
CA LYS A 2 -28.72 -49.05 15.82
C LYS A 2 -28.41 -47.61 15.39
N PRO A 3 -28.99 -46.57 16.01
CA PRO A 3 -28.75 -45.19 15.62
C PRO A 3 -27.29 -44.84 15.91
N HIS A 4 -26.52 -44.51 14.87
CA HIS A 4 -25.14 -44.07 15.06
C HIS A 4 -25.12 -42.66 15.67
N SER A 5 -24.59 -42.60 16.89
CA SER A 5 -24.08 -41.45 17.68
C SER A 5 -25.06 -40.37 18.14
N SER A 6 -25.77 -40.65 19.24
CA SER A 6 -26.19 -39.60 20.18
C SER A 6 -24.95 -39.05 20.90
N TRP A 7 -24.74 -37.75 20.80
CA TRP A 7 -23.85 -37.01 21.70
C TRP A 7 -24.66 -36.68 22.96
N ASP A 8 -24.02 -36.72 24.13
CA ASP A 8 -24.66 -36.50 25.43
C ASP A 8 -24.15 -35.18 25.99
N LEU A 9 -24.99 -34.13 25.94
CA LEU A 9 -24.67 -32.80 26.44
C LEU A 9 -24.33 -32.85 27.94
N SER A 10 -25.08 -33.62 28.73
CA SER A 10 -24.85 -33.72 30.18
C SER A 10 -23.46 -34.28 30.46
N ALA A 11 -23.07 -35.35 29.76
CA ALA A 11 -21.73 -35.91 29.89
C ALA A 11 -20.62 -34.95 29.41
N VAL A 12 -20.88 -34.08 28.43
CA VAL A 12 -19.96 -33.01 28.02
C VAL A 12 -19.80 -31.96 29.10
N LEU A 13 -20.90 -31.47 29.69
CA LEU A 13 -20.90 -30.49 30.78
C LEU A 13 -20.25 -31.04 32.06
N GLU A 14 -20.36 -32.35 32.30
CA GLU A 14 -19.70 -33.07 33.40
C GLU A 14 -18.22 -33.39 33.12
N ARG A 15 -17.65 -32.91 32.00
CA ARG A 15 -16.25 -33.12 31.58
C ARG A 15 -15.86 -34.57 31.37
N ASN A 16 -16.80 -35.44 30.97
CA ASN A 16 -16.46 -36.81 30.63
C ASN A 16 -15.50 -36.83 29.42
N ARG A 17 -14.26 -37.30 29.62
CA ARG A 17 -13.21 -37.26 28.58
C ARG A 17 -13.62 -37.93 27.26
N LEU A 18 -14.37 -39.02 27.34
CA LEU A 18 -14.85 -39.74 26.16
C LEU A 18 -15.96 -38.96 25.45
N ALA A 19 -16.86 -38.32 26.19
CA ALA A 19 -17.90 -37.45 25.63
C ALA A 19 -17.28 -36.21 24.96
N LEU A 20 -16.29 -35.58 25.59
CA LEU A 20 -15.52 -34.47 25.01
C LEU A 20 -14.84 -34.87 23.71
N ALA A 21 -14.10 -36.00 23.70
CA ALA A 21 -13.44 -36.50 22.50
C ALA A 21 -14.42 -36.82 21.36
N ARG A 22 -15.61 -37.36 21.69
CA ARG A 22 -16.69 -37.62 20.72
C ARG A 22 -17.32 -36.32 20.19
N GLY A 23 -17.58 -35.35 21.06
CA GLY A 23 -18.11 -34.04 20.68
C GLY A 23 -17.14 -33.28 19.77
N ILE A 24 -15.84 -33.29 20.11
CA ILE A 24 -14.78 -32.76 19.25
C ILE A 24 -14.79 -33.48 17.90
N SER A 25 -14.82 -34.82 17.88
CA SER A 25 -14.85 -35.60 16.63
C SER A 25 -16.09 -35.31 15.77
N LEU A 26 -17.23 -35.03 16.40
CA LEU A 26 -18.48 -34.65 15.72
C LEU A 26 -18.35 -33.27 15.06
N ILE A 27 -17.84 -32.29 15.82
CA ILE A 27 -17.61 -30.91 15.37
C ILE A 27 -16.55 -30.87 14.26
N GLU A 28 -15.41 -31.52 14.49
CA GLU A 28 -14.27 -31.54 13.58
C GLU A 28 -14.68 -32.14 12.23
N ASN A 29 -15.43 -33.24 12.22
CA ASN A 29 -15.86 -33.92 11.00
C ASN A 29 -17.16 -33.38 10.39
N ASN A 30 -17.71 -32.28 10.94
CA ASN A 30 -18.96 -31.65 10.49
C ASN A 30 -20.11 -32.66 10.28
N ARG A 31 -20.24 -33.64 11.19
CA ARG A 31 -21.26 -34.68 11.10
C ARG A 31 -22.65 -34.13 11.45
N SER A 32 -23.70 -34.83 11.02
CA SER A 32 -25.08 -34.51 11.41
C SER A 32 -25.19 -34.41 12.94
N GLY A 33 -25.81 -33.33 13.43
CA GLY A 33 -25.90 -33.02 14.87
C GLY A 33 -24.82 -32.07 15.42
N ALA A 34 -23.74 -31.78 14.68
CA ALA A 34 -22.69 -30.86 15.15
C ALA A 34 -23.19 -29.42 15.38
N ALA A 35 -24.12 -28.94 14.54
CA ALA A 35 -24.72 -27.61 14.69
C ALA A 35 -25.67 -27.53 15.89
N GLU A 36 -26.43 -28.59 16.13
CA GLU A 36 -27.34 -28.71 17.27
C GLU A 36 -26.56 -28.77 18.60
N LEU A 37 -25.49 -29.57 18.64
CA LEU A 37 -24.55 -29.61 19.78
C LEU A 37 -23.98 -28.22 20.06
N HIS A 38 -23.44 -27.56 19.04
CA HIS A 38 -22.86 -26.23 19.21
C HIS A 38 -23.88 -25.21 19.71
N SER A 39 -25.11 -25.22 19.19
CA SER A 39 -26.17 -24.32 19.66
C SER A 39 -26.55 -24.54 21.12
N GLN A 40 -26.53 -25.78 21.60
CA GLN A 40 -26.82 -26.08 23.01
C GLN A 40 -25.65 -25.69 23.92
N LEU A 41 -24.41 -25.80 23.44
CA LEU A 41 -23.21 -25.39 24.19
C LEU A 41 -23.16 -23.88 24.45
N LEU A 42 -23.65 -23.04 23.52
CA LEU A 42 -23.58 -21.58 23.64
C LEU A 42 -24.21 -21.04 24.93
N ALA A 43 -25.24 -21.69 25.46
CA ALA A 43 -25.89 -21.32 26.72
C ALA A 43 -24.99 -21.50 27.96
N HIS A 44 -23.87 -22.20 27.81
CA HIS A 44 -22.92 -22.55 28.88
C HIS A 44 -21.53 -21.93 28.66
N CYS A 45 -21.33 -21.10 27.62
CA CYS A 45 -20.05 -20.48 27.30
C CYS A 45 -19.89 -19.07 27.91
N GLY A 46 -18.67 -18.54 27.86
CA GLY A 46 -18.32 -17.18 28.27
C GLY A 46 -17.55 -17.10 29.58
N HIS A 47 -17.07 -18.24 30.08
CA HIS A 47 -16.43 -18.36 31.38
C HIS A 47 -14.93 -18.65 31.28
N ALA A 48 -14.50 -19.34 30.22
CA ALA A 48 -13.10 -19.66 30.00
C ALA A 48 -12.29 -18.46 29.48
N HIS A 49 -11.09 -18.28 30.02
CA HIS A 49 -10.11 -17.34 29.47
C HIS A 49 -9.38 -17.98 28.29
N VAL A 50 -9.57 -17.44 27.08
CA VAL A 50 -8.91 -17.98 25.88
C VAL A 50 -7.59 -17.27 25.61
N ILE A 51 -6.48 -18.00 25.69
CA ILE A 51 -5.12 -17.49 25.48
C ILE A 51 -4.61 -18.00 24.14
N GLY A 52 -4.32 -17.09 23.22
CA GLY A 52 -3.72 -17.41 21.93
C GLY A 52 -2.21 -17.24 21.96
N ILE A 53 -1.46 -18.25 21.54
CA ILE A 53 0.01 -18.22 21.48
C ILE A 53 0.47 -18.45 20.03
N THR A 54 1.20 -17.47 19.49
CA THR A 54 1.74 -17.48 18.12
C THR A 54 3.21 -17.03 18.10
N GLY A 55 3.88 -17.18 16.95
CA GLY A 55 5.26 -16.76 16.73
C GLY A 55 6.04 -17.68 15.79
N ALA A 56 7.24 -17.26 15.39
CA ALA A 56 8.06 -17.97 14.40
C ALA A 56 8.38 -19.43 14.80
N PRO A 57 8.64 -20.33 13.82
CA PRO A 57 9.15 -21.67 14.09
C PRO A 57 10.47 -21.57 14.88
N GLY A 58 10.68 -22.47 15.83
CA GLY A 58 11.92 -22.46 16.63
C GLY A 58 11.99 -21.42 17.76
N ALA A 59 11.00 -20.54 17.92
CA ALA A 59 10.88 -19.59 19.04
C ALA A 59 10.67 -20.26 20.42
N GLY A 60 10.43 -21.58 20.45
CA GLY A 60 10.23 -22.34 21.68
C GLY A 60 8.79 -22.29 22.23
N LYS A 61 7.78 -22.02 21.37
CA LYS A 61 6.36 -21.93 21.75
C LYS A 61 5.85 -23.16 22.51
N SER A 62 6.06 -24.36 21.97
CA SER A 62 5.54 -25.58 22.58
C SER A 62 6.22 -25.88 23.93
N THR A 63 7.52 -25.58 24.06
CA THR A 63 8.24 -25.64 25.35
C THR A 63 7.68 -24.62 26.35
N LEU A 64 7.42 -23.40 25.90
CA LEU A 64 6.81 -22.35 26.72
C LEU A 64 5.41 -22.74 27.20
N ILE A 65 4.59 -23.33 26.32
CA ILE A 65 3.25 -23.84 26.65
C ILE A 65 3.34 -24.91 27.74
N ASN A 66 4.23 -25.90 27.60
CA ASN A 66 4.36 -26.96 28.61
C ASN A 66 4.66 -26.40 30.01
N VAL A 67 5.51 -25.36 30.12
CA VAL A 67 5.81 -24.75 31.42
C VAL A 67 4.67 -23.85 31.91
N LEU A 68 3.97 -23.16 31.01
CA LEU A 68 2.73 -22.43 31.34
C LEU A 68 1.66 -23.36 31.90
N LEU A 69 1.50 -24.58 31.36
CA LEU A 69 0.56 -25.57 31.87
C LEU A 69 0.86 -25.96 33.32
N GLN A 70 2.13 -26.16 33.66
CA GLN A 70 2.55 -26.49 35.03
C GLN A 70 2.23 -25.37 36.02
N GLU A 71 2.50 -24.12 35.65
CA GLU A 71 2.21 -22.96 36.50
C GLU A 71 0.71 -22.70 36.63
N LEU A 72 -0.08 -22.84 35.54
CA LEU A 72 -1.54 -22.75 35.59
C LEU A 72 -2.16 -23.85 36.47
N LEU A 73 -1.63 -25.07 36.41
CA LEU A 73 -2.02 -26.16 37.31
C LEU A 73 -1.70 -25.83 38.77
N ARG A 74 -0.53 -25.25 39.06
CA ARG A 74 -0.15 -24.79 40.40
C ARG A 74 -1.11 -23.72 40.91
N ARG A 75 -1.66 -22.89 40.02
CA ARG A 75 -2.73 -21.91 40.30
C ARG A 75 -4.13 -22.53 40.40
N GLY A 76 -4.26 -23.85 40.30
CA GLY A 76 -5.53 -24.58 40.44
C GLY A 76 -6.47 -24.46 39.24
N ARG A 77 -5.98 -24.03 38.07
CA ARG A 77 -6.78 -23.87 36.85
C ARG A 77 -6.97 -25.21 36.14
N ARG A 78 -8.17 -25.43 35.58
CA ARG A 78 -8.44 -26.48 34.60
C ARG A 78 -8.15 -25.96 33.20
N ILE A 79 -7.37 -26.72 32.43
CA ILE A 79 -6.75 -26.21 31.21
C ILE A 79 -7.06 -27.12 30.02
N ALA A 80 -7.55 -26.52 28.94
CA ALA A 80 -7.63 -27.17 27.64
C ALA A 80 -6.60 -26.56 26.68
N VAL A 81 -5.97 -27.38 25.84
CA VAL A 81 -5.04 -26.94 24.80
C VAL A 81 -5.57 -27.38 23.45
N VAL A 82 -5.79 -26.42 22.56
CA VAL A 82 -6.14 -26.62 21.15
C VAL A 82 -4.90 -26.30 20.33
N ALA A 83 -4.10 -27.32 20.04
CA ALA A 83 -2.93 -27.19 19.18
C ALA A 83 -3.38 -27.30 17.73
N VAL A 84 -3.07 -26.32 16.90
CA VAL A 84 -3.42 -26.40 15.48
C VAL A 84 -2.19 -26.83 14.70
N ASP A 85 -2.31 -27.96 14.01
CA ASP A 85 -1.23 -28.63 13.30
C ASP A 85 -1.49 -28.59 11.78
N PRO A 86 -0.44 -28.69 10.93
CA PRO A 86 -0.63 -28.87 9.50
C PRO A 86 -1.42 -30.16 9.23
N SER A 87 -2.11 -30.18 8.09
CA SER A 87 -2.93 -31.32 7.69
C SER A 87 -2.10 -32.41 7.05
N SER A 88 -2.30 -33.66 7.48
CA SER A 88 -1.71 -34.83 6.83
C SER A 88 -2.24 -34.94 5.39
N PRO A 89 -1.37 -35.05 4.37
CA PRO A 89 -1.78 -35.24 2.98
C PRO A 89 -2.57 -36.53 2.74
N ILE A 90 -2.48 -37.51 3.66
CA ILE A 90 -3.06 -38.85 3.51
C ILE A 90 -4.36 -38.99 4.30
N SER A 91 -4.38 -38.57 5.56
CA SER A 91 -5.55 -38.77 6.44
C SER A 91 -6.41 -37.52 6.64
N GLY A 92 -5.94 -36.33 6.25
CA GLY A 92 -6.60 -35.05 6.54
C GLY A 92 -6.58 -34.65 8.03
N GLY A 93 -6.04 -35.48 8.92
CA GLY A 93 -5.87 -35.22 10.35
C GLY A 93 -4.58 -34.43 10.67
N ALA A 94 -4.36 -34.12 11.95
CA ALA A 94 -3.17 -33.41 12.42
C ALA A 94 -1.90 -34.26 12.26
N ILE A 95 -0.80 -33.66 11.77
CA ILE A 95 0.48 -34.37 11.55
C ILE A 95 1.21 -34.75 12.85
N LEU A 96 1.32 -33.82 13.81
CA LEU A 96 2.05 -34.05 15.06
C LEU A 96 1.21 -34.84 16.08
N GLY A 97 -0.08 -34.51 16.16
CA GLY A 97 -1.09 -35.29 16.87
C GLY A 97 -1.00 -35.27 18.41
N ASP A 98 -2.10 -35.64 19.07
CA ASP A 98 -2.26 -35.56 20.53
C ASP A 98 -1.15 -36.31 21.29
N ARG A 99 -0.67 -37.45 20.77
CA ARG A 99 0.22 -38.38 21.51
C ARG A 99 1.59 -37.82 21.85
N VAL A 100 2.18 -36.98 21.00
CA VAL A 100 3.52 -36.39 21.26
C VAL A 100 3.42 -35.30 22.34
N ARG A 101 2.30 -34.56 22.38
CA ARG A 101 2.05 -33.48 23.34
C ARG A 101 1.43 -33.97 24.65
N MET A 102 0.78 -35.14 24.64
CA MET A 102 0.19 -35.77 25.83
C MET A 102 1.21 -36.58 26.68
N ALA A 103 2.41 -36.88 26.18
CA ALA A 103 3.37 -37.72 26.92
C ALA A 103 3.77 -37.12 28.29
N ASP A 104 3.87 -35.79 28.40
CA ASP A 104 4.28 -35.09 29.63
C ASP A 104 3.12 -34.81 30.61
N HIS A 105 1.86 -34.92 30.16
CA HIS A 105 0.68 -34.47 30.92
C HIS A 105 -0.53 -35.42 30.90
N GLY A 106 -0.41 -36.59 30.26
CA GLY A 106 -1.52 -37.49 29.94
C GLY A 106 -2.23 -38.14 31.13
N ALA A 107 -1.70 -38.01 32.35
CA ALA A 107 -2.28 -38.55 33.58
C ALA A 107 -3.05 -37.52 34.43
N ASN A 108 -3.06 -36.23 34.06
CA ASN A 108 -3.73 -35.20 34.83
C ASN A 108 -5.12 -34.88 34.27
N ASP A 109 -6.16 -35.18 35.04
CA ASP A 109 -7.56 -34.95 34.65
C ASP A 109 -7.92 -33.46 34.51
N ALA A 110 -7.13 -32.56 35.09
CA ALA A 110 -7.30 -31.11 34.92
C ALA A 110 -6.75 -30.59 33.58
N ILE A 111 -6.05 -31.42 32.78
CA ILE A 111 -5.54 -31.06 31.45
C ILE A 111 -6.20 -31.89 30.35
N PHE A 112 -6.64 -31.21 29.30
CA PHE A 112 -7.06 -31.83 28.05
C PHE A 112 -6.33 -31.22 26.86
N ILE A 113 -5.62 -32.02 26.08
CA ILE A 113 -4.89 -31.56 24.90
C ILE A 113 -5.52 -32.18 23.66
N ARG A 114 -5.75 -31.33 22.65
CA ARG A 114 -6.25 -31.74 21.34
C ARG A 114 -5.53 -31.02 20.22
N SER A 115 -4.94 -31.79 19.32
CA SER A 115 -4.47 -31.37 18.01
C SER A 115 -5.63 -31.34 17.02
N VAL A 116 -5.77 -30.23 16.30
CA VAL A 116 -6.76 -30.02 15.25
C VAL A 116 -6.04 -29.76 13.93
N SER A 117 -6.51 -30.35 12.83
CA SER A 117 -5.90 -30.09 11.52
C SER A 117 -6.39 -28.77 10.90
N SER A 118 -5.49 -28.08 10.21
CA SER A 118 -5.81 -26.85 9.47
C SER A 118 -6.71 -27.05 8.23
N ARG A 119 -6.95 -28.30 7.80
CA ARG A 119 -7.71 -28.77 6.63
C ARG A 119 -7.62 -27.89 5.39
N GLY A 120 -6.39 -27.58 4.96
CA GLY A 120 -6.15 -26.83 3.72
C GLY A 120 -6.66 -25.37 3.71
N HIS A 121 -7.09 -24.83 4.85
CA HIS A 121 -7.42 -23.41 4.96
C HIS A 121 -6.11 -22.60 4.93
N LEU A 122 -6.04 -21.63 4.02
CA LEU A 122 -4.86 -20.77 3.76
C LEU A 122 -4.34 -20.03 5.02
N GLY A 123 -5.14 -19.92 6.08
CA GLY A 123 -4.84 -19.22 7.34
C GLY A 123 -4.72 -20.10 8.59
N GLY A 124 -4.67 -21.43 8.47
CA GLY A 124 -4.31 -22.28 9.61
C GLY A 124 -5.37 -22.52 10.69
N LEU A 125 -6.37 -21.66 10.96
CA LEU A 125 -7.43 -21.93 11.95
C LEU A 125 -8.80 -22.19 11.28
N SER A 126 -9.28 -23.43 11.34
CA SER A 126 -10.60 -23.82 10.78
C SER A 126 -11.76 -23.24 11.60
N ARG A 127 -12.94 -22.98 10.99
CA ARG A 127 -14.19 -22.57 11.69
C ARG A 127 -14.58 -23.53 12.83
N THR A 128 -14.10 -24.76 12.79
CA THR A 128 -14.29 -25.77 13.83
C THR A 128 -13.49 -25.49 15.10
N THR A 129 -12.37 -24.76 15.02
CA THR A 129 -11.55 -24.37 16.19
C THR A 129 -12.37 -23.57 17.19
N GLY A 130 -13.13 -22.56 16.74
CA GLY A 130 -14.01 -21.77 17.61
C GLY A 130 -15.05 -22.64 18.33
N LYS A 131 -15.66 -23.59 17.62
CA LYS A 131 -16.65 -24.51 18.19
C LYS A 131 -16.03 -25.48 19.20
N ILE A 132 -14.77 -25.88 19.00
CA ILE A 132 -14.03 -26.72 19.96
C ILE A 132 -13.67 -25.91 21.21
N ILE A 133 -13.30 -24.64 21.06
CA ILE A 133 -13.09 -23.71 22.19
C ILE A 133 -14.39 -23.57 22.99
N ASP A 134 -15.53 -23.37 22.31
CA ASP A 134 -16.86 -23.31 22.96
C ASP A 134 -17.19 -24.59 23.71
N LEU A 135 -16.85 -25.76 23.15
CA LEU A 135 -17.05 -27.04 23.83
C LEU A 135 -16.26 -27.15 25.13
N PHE A 136 -15.01 -26.66 25.16
CA PHE A 136 -14.21 -26.64 26.40
C PHE A 136 -14.70 -25.60 27.41
N ASP A 137 -15.12 -24.42 26.93
CA ASP A 137 -15.71 -23.37 27.76
C ASP A 137 -16.98 -23.89 28.46
N ALA A 138 -17.91 -24.47 27.70
CA ALA A 138 -19.13 -25.08 28.21
C ALA A 138 -18.87 -26.26 29.18
N ALA A 139 -17.79 -27.01 28.98
CA ALA A 139 -17.39 -28.07 29.90
C ALA A 139 -16.78 -27.53 31.23
N GLY A 140 -16.61 -26.22 31.37
CA GLY A 140 -16.10 -25.60 32.60
C GLY A 140 -14.60 -25.76 32.78
N TYR A 141 -13.84 -25.66 31.68
CA TYR A 141 -12.40 -25.38 31.74
C TYR A 141 -12.19 -23.89 32.02
N ASP A 142 -11.25 -23.56 32.92
CA ASP A 142 -10.98 -22.17 33.30
C ASP A 142 -10.14 -21.44 32.25
N THR A 143 -9.27 -22.18 31.56
CA THR A 143 -8.33 -21.62 30.57
C THR A 143 -8.28 -22.50 29.33
N VAL A 144 -8.41 -21.88 28.15
CA VAL A 144 -8.24 -22.56 26.85
C VAL A 144 -7.06 -21.93 26.13
N ILE A 145 -5.97 -22.69 25.94
CA ILE A 145 -4.80 -22.27 25.19
C ILE A 145 -4.95 -22.68 23.73
N VAL A 146 -4.75 -21.76 22.80
CA VAL A 146 -4.77 -22.01 21.35
C VAL A 146 -3.38 -21.75 20.78
N GLU A 147 -2.75 -22.77 20.20
CA GLU A 147 -1.42 -22.68 19.58
C GLU A 147 -1.55 -22.75 18.05
N THR A 148 -0.87 -21.85 17.32
CA THR A 148 -0.80 -21.86 15.84
C THR A 148 0.53 -22.45 15.33
N VAL A 149 0.52 -22.96 14.09
CA VAL A 149 1.75 -23.34 13.38
C VAL A 149 2.44 -22.08 12.85
N GLY A 150 3.75 -21.96 13.09
CA GLY A 150 4.57 -20.80 12.71
C GLY A 150 4.88 -20.66 11.21
N THR A 151 4.02 -21.10 10.30
CA THR A 151 4.24 -20.94 8.85
C THR A 151 3.00 -20.35 8.18
N GLY A 152 3.03 -19.05 7.86
CA GLY A 152 2.00 -18.37 7.05
C GLY A 152 1.12 -17.37 7.81
N GLN A 153 0.09 -16.84 7.12
CA GLN A 153 -0.83 -15.79 7.62
C GLN A 153 -1.76 -16.22 8.79
N SER A 154 -1.51 -17.38 9.39
CA SER A 154 -2.28 -17.95 10.50
C SER A 154 -2.21 -17.14 11.79
N GLU A 155 -1.20 -16.27 11.89
CA GLU A 155 -0.97 -15.45 13.07
C GLU A 155 -2.07 -14.38 13.25
N VAL A 156 -2.62 -13.84 12.15
CA VAL A 156 -3.71 -12.84 12.20
C VAL A 156 -5.03 -13.47 12.64
N GLU A 157 -5.26 -14.77 12.38
CA GLU A 157 -6.53 -15.43 12.69
C GLU A 157 -6.72 -15.70 14.19
N ILE A 158 -5.65 -15.81 14.97
CA ILE A 158 -5.72 -16.01 16.43
C ILE A 158 -6.46 -14.85 17.12
N SER A 159 -6.44 -13.66 16.50
CA SER A 159 -7.16 -12.48 16.96
C SER A 159 -8.68 -12.65 17.04
N ARG A 160 -9.23 -13.64 16.32
CA ARG A 160 -10.66 -13.95 16.31
C ARG A 160 -11.10 -14.82 17.47
N TYR A 161 -10.18 -15.61 18.04
CA TYR A 161 -10.51 -16.67 18.98
C TYR A 161 -9.99 -16.41 20.40
N ALA A 162 -8.88 -15.67 20.54
CA ALA A 162 -8.26 -15.41 21.82
C ALA A 162 -8.69 -14.09 22.45
N ASP A 163 -8.96 -14.13 23.76
CA ASP A 163 -9.15 -12.95 24.60
C ASP A 163 -7.81 -12.28 24.90
N THR A 164 -6.72 -13.05 25.01
CA THR A 164 -5.35 -12.55 25.24
C THR A 164 -4.37 -13.19 24.27
N ARG A 165 -3.62 -12.38 23.53
CA ARG A 165 -2.72 -12.82 22.47
C ARG A 165 -1.26 -12.60 22.85
N ILE A 166 -0.53 -13.71 22.95
CA ILE A 166 0.89 -13.76 23.24
C ILE A 166 1.64 -14.05 21.95
N VAL A 167 2.54 -13.15 21.57
CA VAL A 167 3.47 -13.35 20.46
C VAL A 167 4.85 -13.67 21.01
N VAL A 168 5.37 -14.84 20.64
CA VAL A 168 6.67 -15.35 21.11
C VAL A 168 7.74 -15.12 20.04
N CYS A 169 8.77 -14.37 20.42
CA CYS A 169 9.91 -13.99 19.61
C CYS A 169 11.18 -14.69 20.09
N PRO A 170 12.03 -15.23 19.20
CA PRO A 170 13.37 -15.68 19.57
C PRO A 170 14.33 -14.48 19.77
N PRO A 171 15.48 -14.67 20.44
CA PRO A 171 16.55 -13.68 20.52
C PRO A 171 17.25 -13.49 19.17
N GLY A 172 17.73 -12.29 18.88
CA GLY A 172 18.57 -12.02 17.71
C GLY A 172 17.83 -11.85 16.39
N LEU A 173 16.53 -11.53 16.43
CA LEU A 173 15.78 -11.10 15.26
C LEU A 173 16.44 -9.83 14.71
N GLY A 174 17.12 -9.92 13.56
CA GLY A 174 17.71 -8.77 12.86
C GLY A 174 16.69 -8.14 11.90
N ASP A 175 16.93 -8.27 10.60
CA ASP A 175 16.01 -7.86 9.52
C ASP A 175 14.61 -8.51 9.64
N GLU A 176 14.52 -9.64 10.34
CA GLU A 176 13.26 -10.35 10.60
C GLU A 176 12.29 -9.58 11.50
N ILE A 177 12.75 -8.59 12.29
CA ILE A 177 11.82 -7.72 13.03
C ILE A 177 10.94 -6.92 12.05
N GLN A 178 11.44 -6.58 10.85
CA GLN A 178 10.63 -5.94 9.81
C GLN A 178 9.57 -6.89 9.22
N ALA A 179 9.80 -8.21 9.22
CA ALA A 179 8.80 -9.18 8.80
C ALA A 179 7.66 -9.32 9.83
N ILE A 180 7.97 -9.19 11.13
CA ILE A 180 6.97 -9.20 12.22
C ILE A 180 6.13 -7.89 12.23
N LYS A 181 6.68 -6.79 11.68
CA LYS A 181 6.07 -5.44 11.68
C LYS A 181 4.74 -5.33 10.93
N ALA A 182 4.48 -6.08 9.87
CA ALA A 182 3.33 -5.83 8.98
C ALA A 182 2.00 -6.49 9.42
N GLY A 183 1.91 -7.06 10.62
CA GLY A 183 0.63 -7.57 11.14
C GLY A 183 0.68 -8.36 12.45
N ILE A 184 1.86 -8.83 12.89
CA ILE A 184 2.00 -9.65 14.10
C ILE A 184 2.19 -8.79 15.35
N LEU A 185 2.96 -7.69 15.26
CA LEU A 185 3.09 -6.72 16.36
C LEU A 185 1.77 -6.00 16.67
N GLU A 186 0.92 -5.80 15.66
CA GLU A 186 -0.36 -5.10 15.79
C GLU A 186 -1.40 -5.91 16.58
N ILE A 187 -1.36 -7.24 16.48
CA ILE A 187 -2.30 -8.13 17.16
C ILE A 187 -1.87 -8.49 18.58
N ALA A 188 -0.59 -8.31 18.94
CA ALA A 188 -0.07 -8.73 20.24
C ALA A 188 -0.67 -7.93 21.40
N ASP A 189 -1.20 -8.62 22.40
CA ASP A 189 -1.59 -8.05 23.69
C ASP A 189 -0.44 -8.16 24.71
N ILE A 190 0.44 -9.17 24.53
CA ILE A 190 1.70 -9.37 25.24
C ILE A 190 2.78 -9.87 24.25
N LEU A 191 3.97 -9.27 24.31
CA LEU A 191 5.15 -9.72 23.55
C LEU A 191 6.09 -10.48 24.48
N VAL A 192 6.61 -11.62 24.05
CA VAL A 192 7.50 -12.47 24.84
C VAL A 192 8.78 -12.77 24.05
N VAL A 193 9.93 -12.35 24.56
CA VAL A 193 11.24 -12.83 24.10
C VAL A 193 11.60 -14.07 24.90
N ASN A 194 11.38 -15.25 24.32
CA ASN A 194 11.71 -16.52 24.95
C ASN A 194 13.18 -16.90 24.64
N LYS A 195 13.77 -17.80 25.43
CA LYS A 195 15.23 -18.07 25.45
C LYS A 195 16.03 -16.83 25.89
N GLY A 196 15.52 -16.16 26.93
CA GLY A 196 16.10 -14.95 27.50
C GLY A 196 17.53 -15.08 28.01
N ASP A 197 18.01 -16.31 28.16
CA ASP A 197 19.36 -16.73 28.53
C ASP A 197 20.36 -16.65 27.36
N LEU A 198 19.90 -16.58 26.10
CA LEU A 198 20.78 -16.51 24.94
C LEU A 198 21.30 -15.08 24.68
N PRO A 199 22.47 -14.95 24.04
CA PRO A 199 22.96 -13.67 23.55
C PRO A 199 21.91 -12.96 22.68
N LEU A 200 21.90 -11.62 22.72
CA LEU A 200 20.97 -10.75 22.00
C LEU A 200 19.54 -10.69 22.55
N ALA A 201 19.14 -11.50 23.53
CA ALA A 201 17.78 -11.47 24.08
C ALA A 201 17.40 -10.09 24.65
N GLN A 202 18.32 -9.46 25.40
CA GLN A 202 18.12 -8.12 25.94
C GLN A 202 17.99 -7.06 24.84
N ARG A 203 18.78 -7.19 23.76
CA ARG A 203 18.72 -6.28 22.62
C ARG A 203 17.37 -6.42 21.90
N THR A 204 16.93 -7.64 21.61
CA THR A 204 15.62 -7.90 21.00
C THR A 204 14.47 -7.38 21.87
N GLN A 205 14.58 -7.48 23.20
CA GLN A 205 13.58 -6.90 24.10
C GLN A 205 13.51 -5.37 23.96
N LEU A 206 14.64 -4.67 23.93
CA LEU A 206 14.69 -3.22 23.73
C LEU A 206 14.15 -2.81 22.36
N ASP A 207 14.53 -3.52 21.30
CA ASP A 207 14.06 -3.26 19.94
C ASP A 207 12.52 -3.36 19.87
N LEU A 208 11.93 -4.39 20.51
CA LEU A 208 10.47 -4.56 20.60
C LEU A 208 9.80 -3.47 21.45
N GLN A 209 10.45 -2.97 22.50
CA GLN A 209 9.93 -1.86 23.32
C GLN A 209 9.87 -0.55 22.53
N VAL A 210 10.91 -0.23 21.75
CA VAL A 210 10.91 0.94 20.85
C VAL A 210 9.82 0.80 19.79
N MET A 211 9.67 -0.40 19.21
CA MET A 211 8.62 -0.62 18.20
C MET A 211 7.21 -0.56 18.76
N ARG A 212 7.01 -0.90 20.04
CA ARG A 212 5.73 -0.72 20.72
C ARG A 212 5.33 0.76 20.80
N GLU A 213 6.27 1.69 21.00
CA GLU A 213 5.97 3.13 21.09
C GLU A 213 5.40 3.71 19.78
N LEU A 214 5.63 3.03 18.66
CA LEU A 214 5.08 3.37 17.35
C LEU A 214 3.63 2.88 17.17
N ARG A 215 3.05 2.16 18.13
CA ARG A 215 1.65 1.69 18.07
C ARG A 215 0.69 2.75 18.61
N HIS A 216 -0.49 2.84 17.99
CA HIS A 216 -1.60 3.58 18.58
C HIS A 216 -2.03 2.93 19.91
N PRO A 217 -2.29 3.73 20.98
CA PRO A 217 -2.79 3.19 22.24
C PRO A 217 -4.09 2.42 22.04
N ALA A 218 -4.23 1.27 22.70
CA ALA A 218 -5.48 0.53 22.72
C ALA A 218 -6.59 1.38 23.38
N ALA A 219 -7.83 1.25 22.90
CA ALA A 219 -8.96 2.05 23.39
C ALA A 219 -9.27 1.87 24.89
N ASN A 220 -8.84 0.76 25.48
CA ASN A 220 -8.93 0.45 26.91
C ASN A 220 -7.72 0.94 27.73
N GLY A 221 -6.75 1.60 27.09
CA GLY A 221 -5.51 2.06 27.73
C GLY A 221 -4.49 0.97 28.02
N TRP A 222 -4.70 -0.28 27.57
CA TRP A 222 -3.77 -1.39 27.80
C TRP A 222 -2.43 -1.12 27.11
N GLN A 223 -1.35 -1.15 27.91
CA GLN A 223 0.01 -0.99 27.43
C GLN A 223 0.64 -2.37 27.25
N VAL A 224 0.95 -2.73 26.00
CA VAL A 224 1.46 -4.06 25.66
C VAL A 224 2.84 -4.28 26.30
N PRO A 225 2.96 -5.22 27.26
CA PRO A 225 4.25 -5.49 27.89
C PRO A 225 5.15 -6.31 26.96
N VAL A 226 6.46 -6.03 27.02
CA VAL A 226 7.50 -6.84 26.38
C VAL A 226 8.26 -7.59 27.47
N MET A 227 7.94 -8.88 27.60
CA MET A 227 8.45 -9.76 28.66
C MET A 227 9.57 -10.64 28.15
N ARG A 228 10.43 -11.09 29.06
CA ARG A 228 11.51 -12.04 28.78
C ARG A 228 11.28 -13.31 29.57
N THR A 229 11.40 -14.46 28.92
CA THR A 229 11.21 -15.77 29.57
C THR A 229 12.32 -16.75 29.18
N VAL A 230 12.55 -17.74 30.05
CA VAL A 230 13.43 -18.89 29.76
C VAL A 230 12.62 -20.15 30.04
N ALA A 231 11.98 -20.68 29.00
CA ALA A 231 11.07 -21.82 29.14
C ALA A 231 11.75 -23.07 29.74
N THR A 232 13.06 -23.26 29.57
CA THR A 232 13.78 -24.42 30.10
C THR A 232 14.02 -24.36 31.61
N SER A 233 14.16 -23.17 32.19
CA SER A 233 14.35 -22.97 33.64
C SER A 233 13.08 -22.55 34.37
N GLY A 234 12.05 -22.10 33.64
CA GLY A 234 10.82 -21.54 34.19
C GLY A 234 10.91 -20.07 34.58
N GLU A 235 12.04 -19.38 34.31
CA GLU A 235 12.19 -17.95 34.59
C GLU A 235 11.21 -17.11 33.75
N GLY A 236 10.55 -16.13 34.38
CA GLY A 236 9.63 -15.20 33.72
C GLY A 236 8.20 -15.73 33.53
N ILE A 237 7.93 -17.01 33.85
CA ILE A 237 6.65 -17.66 33.54
C ILE A 237 5.53 -17.20 34.48
N ALA A 238 5.82 -17.06 35.78
CA ALA A 238 4.85 -16.57 36.75
C ALA A 238 4.47 -15.11 36.46
N GLU A 239 5.45 -14.25 36.16
CA GLU A 239 5.18 -12.85 35.79
C GLU A 239 4.39 -12.75 34.49
N LEU A 240 4.68 -13.62 33.51
CA LEU A 240 3.93 -13.68 32.27
C LEU A 240 2.45 -13.98 32.52
N LEU A 241 2.15 -14.96 33.36
CA LEU A 241 0.77 -15.28 33.71
C LEU A 241 0.08 -14.19 34.53
N ASP A 242 0.81 -13.47 35.38
CA ASP A 242 0.26 -12.31 36.09
C ASP A 242 -0.17 -11.21 35.12
N LYS A 243 0.60 -10.98 34.05
CA LYS A 243 0.24 -10.04 32.98
C LYS A 243 -0.94 -10.53 32.14
N VAL A 244 -1.04 -11.83 31.91
CA VAL A 244 -2.21 -12.45 31.25
C VAL A 244 -3.47 -12.24 32.09
N ASP A 245 -3.42 -12.49 33.40
CA ASP A 245 -4.53 -12.26 34.34
C ASP A 245 -4.87 -10.76 34.48
N GLU A 246 -3.87 -9.86 34.41
CA GLU A 246 -4.08 -8.41 34.39
C GLU A 246 -4.79 -7.95 33.11
N HIS A 247 -4.35 -8.45 31.94
CA HIS A 247 -4.99 -8.15 30.67
C HIS A 247 -6.45 -8.64 30.66
N ALA A 248 -6.71 -9.85 31.16
CA ALA A 248 -8.06 -10.39 31.30
C ALA A 248 -8.98 -9.51 32.16
N ARG A 249 -8.46 -8.91 33.23
CA ARG A 249 -9.21 -7.96 34.07
C ARG A 249 -9.47 -6.62 33.37
N CYS A 250 -8.50 -6.13 32.60
CA CYS A 250 -8.62 -4.85 31.86
C CYS A 250 -9.54 -4.96 30.64
N SER A 251 -9.38 -6.03 29.86
CA SER A 251 -10.08 -6.25 28.60
C SER A 251 -11.34 -7.11 28.75
N GLY A 252 -11.50 -7.86 29.84
CA GLY A 252 -12.59 -8.83 30.00
C GLY A 252 -12.33 -10.15 29.26
N ILE A 253 -13.00 -11.22 29.73
CA ILE A 253 -12.99 -12.56 29.11
C ILE A 253 -14.31 -12.80 28.35
N GLY A 254 -14.31 -13.73 27.39
CA GLY A 254 -15.53 -14.09 26.67
C GLY A 254 -16.00 -13.04 25.66
N GLN A 255 -15.23 -11.97 25.40
CA GLN A 255 -15.55 -10.96 24.39
C GLN A 255 -15.70 -11.56 22.98
N ARG A 256 -15.05 -12.71 22.73
CA ARG A 256 -15.20 -13.49 21.51
C ARG A 256 -16.67 -13.88 21.22
N LEU A 257 -17.49 -14.08 22.25
CA LEU A 257 -18.92 -14.41 22.11
C LEU A 257 -19.76 -13.17 21.80
N ALA A 258 -19.48 -12.02 22.41
CA ALA A 258 -20.16 -10.76 22.07
C ALA A 258 -19.86 -10.26 20.63
N LYS A 259 -18.64 -10.52 20.13
CA LYS A 259 -18.29 -10.33 18.71
C LYS A 259 -18.98 -11.35 17.81
N SER A 260 -19.30 -12.53 18.35
CA SER A 260 -20.05 -13.58 17.66
C SER A 260 -21.53 -13.27 17.62
N ASP A 261 -22.13 -12.68 18.66
CA ASP A 261 -23.54 -12.26 18.75
C ASP A 261 -23.85 -11.00 17.93
N ARG A 262 -22.96 -9.99 17.90
CA ARG A 262 -23.09 -8.88 16.94
C ARG A 262 -23.02 -9.37 15.49
N ARG A 263 -22.26 -10.44 15.26
CA ARG A 263 -22.23 -11.15 13.98
C ARG A 263 -23.40 -12.10 13.81
N GLN A 264 -23.95 -12.70 14.86
CA GLN A 264 -25.08 -13.60 14.74
C GLN A 264 -26.32 -12.80 14.46
N ILE A 265 -26.51 -11.62 15.06
CA ILE A 265 -27.53 -10.65 14.67
C ILE A 265 -27.31 -10.14 13.23
N SER A 266 -26.05 -9.91 12.81
CA SER A 266 -25.69 -9.58 11.41
C SER A 266 -25.79 -10.78 10.43
N LEU A 267 -25.78 -12.03 10.92
CA LEU A 267 -25.88 -13.29 10.16
C LEU A 267 -27.30 -13.87 10.20
N THR A 268 -28.12 -13.54 11.19
CA THR A 268 -29.54 -13.86 11.30
C THR A 268 -30.38 -12.76 10.67
N SER A 269 -29.83 -11.55 10.46
CA SER A 269 -30.33 -10.57 9.51
C SER A 269 -29.77 -10.75 8.09
N ARG A 270 -28.94 -11.79 7.84
CA ARG A 270 -28.76 -12.28 6.47
C ARG A 270 -30.03 -13.05 6.10
N ASP A 271 -31.05 -12.28 5.70
CA ASP A 271 -31.99 -12.74 4.70
C ASP A 271 -31.15 -13.45 3.63
N LYS A 272 -31.37 -14.77 3.49
CA LYS A 272 -30.50 -15.73 2.81
C LYS A 272 -30.01 -15.20 1.46
N ILE A 273 -28.74 -14.79 1.38
CA ILE A 273 -27.98 -14.93 0.13
C ILE A 273 -28.02 -16.44 -0.15
N SER A 274 -28.65 -16.89 -1.24
CA SER A 274 -28.64 -18.31 -1.60
C SER A 274 -27.30 -18.68 -2.24
N PHE A 275 -26.19 -18.35 -1.56
CA PHE A 275 -24.88 -18.86 -1.94
C PHE A 275 -24.79 -20.31 -1.50
N GLY A 276 -24.52 -21.20 -2.44
CA GLY A 276 -24.52 -22.63 -2.17
C GLY A 276 -24.19 -23.46 -3.38
N GLU A 277 -24.32 -24.75 -3.21
CA GLU A 277 -24.17 -25.73 -4.27
C GLU A 277 -25.55 -26.05 -4.86
N PHE A 278 -25.67 -25.94 -6.18
CA PHE A 278 -26.90 -26.11 -6.93
C PHE A 278 -26.77 -27.31 -7.86
N PRO A 279 -27.67 -28.30 -7.78
CA PRO A 279 -27.76 -29.35 -8.79
C PRO A 279 -27.92 -28.76 -10.19
N SER A 280 -27.20 -29.27 -11.19
CA SER A 280 -27.16 -28.71 -12.54
C SER A 280 -28.55 -28.55 -13.16
N ASP A 281 -29.44 -29.51 -12.91
CA ASP A 281 -30.86 -29.53 -13.26
C ASP A 281 -31.70 -28.39 -12.67
N THR A 282 -31.23 -27.77 -11.60
CA THR A 282 -31.87 -26.60 -10.98
C THR A 282 -30.99 -25.35 -11.06
N ALA A 283 -29.86 -25.37 -11.77
CA ALA A 283 -28.85 -24.31 -11.74
C ALA A 283 -29.14 -23.10 -12.64
N LEU A 284 -30.27 -23.09 -13.37
CA LEU A 284 -30.67 -21.96 -14.20
C LEU A 284 -30.73 -20.66 -13.37
N GLY A 285 -30.11 -19.59 -13.88
CA GLY A 285 -30.05 -18.29 -13.22
C GLY A 285 -29.09 -18.21 -12.02
N VAL A 286 -28.29 -19.25 -11.75
CA VAL A 286 -27.24 -19.20 -10.73
C VAL A 286 -26.01 -18.49 -11.30
N THR A 287 -25.48 -17.54 -10.53
CA THR A 287 -24.21 -16.86 -10.80
C THR A 287 -23.05 -17.71 -10.28
N LEU A 288 -22.14 -18.14 -11.15
CA LEU A 288 -21.03 -19.02 -10.78
C LEU A 288 -20.04 -18.36 -9.82
N ALA A 289 -19.69 -19.06 -8.73
CA ALA A 289 -18.69 -18.61 -7.76
C ALA A 289 -17.24 -18.76 -8.26
N HIS A 290 -17.02 -19.65 -9.22
CA HIS A 290 -15.71 -19.96 -9.82
C HIS A 290 -15.84 -20.12 -11.34
N SER A 291 -14.74 -20.01 -12.07
CA SER A 291 -14.77 -20.32 -13.50
C SER A 291 -14.90 -21.83 -13.69
N LEU A 292 -15.70 -22.25 -14.67
CA LEU A 292 -15.96 -23.66 -14.98
C LEU A 292 -15.51 -23.95 -16.42
N MET A 293 -14.89 -25.10 -16.64
CA MET A 293 -14.53 -25.57 -17.97
C MET A 293 -15.57 -26.60 -18.44
N LEU A 294 -16.15 -26.37 -19.62
CA LEU A 294 -17.12 -27.23 -20.29
C LEU A 294 -16.55 -27.63 -21.65
N GLY A 295 -15.93 -28.81 -21.72
CA GLY A 295 -15.20 -29.23 -22.93
C GLY A 295 -14.07 -28.24 -23.29
N GLU A 296 -14.16 -27.61 -24.46
CA GLU A 296 -13.21 -26.57 -24.92
C GLU A 296 -13.61 -25.14 -24.51
N HIS A 297 -14.80 -24.94 -23.93
CA HIS A 297 -15.35 -23.63 -23.61
C HIS A 297 -15.25 -23.32 -22.10
N LYS A 298 -14.93 -22.07 -21.74
CA LYS A 298 -14.75 -21.64 -20.34
C LYS A 298 -15.83 -20.65 -19.91
N LEU A 299 -16.68 -21.06 -18.98
CA LEU A 299 -17.56 -20.16 -18.25
C LEU A 299 -16.76 -19.42 -17.18
N LYS A 300 -16.82 -18.08 -17.19
CA LYS A 300 -16.07 -17.25 -16.25
C LYS A 300 -16.80 -17.18 -14.89
N LYS A 301 -16.04 -16.95 -13.82
CA LYS A 301 -16.61 -16.57 -12.52
C LYS A 301 -17.52 -15.35 -12.70
N GLY A 302 -18.70 -15.36 -12.06
CA GLY A 302 -19.70 -14.31 -12.20
C GLY A 302 -20.66 -14.51 -13.39
N HIS A 303 -20.46 -15.53 -14.22
CA HIS A 303 -21.39 -15.89 -15.30
C HIS A 303 -22.71 -16.37 -14.73
N VAL A 304 -23.83 -15.85 -15.24
CA VAL A 304 -25.19 -16.28 -14.88
C VAL A 304 -25.59 -17.40 -15.83
N LEU A 305 -25.85 -18.59 -15.29
CA LEU A 305 -26.17 -19.77 -16.08
C LEU A 305 -27.48 -19.60 -16.86
N THR A 306 -27.40 -19.79 -18.16
CA THR A 306 -28.52 -19.84 -19.11
C THR A 306 -29.06 -21.26 -19.26
N ALA A 307 -30.15 -21.42 -20.02
CA ALA A 307 -30.70 -22.76 -20.30
C ALA A 307 -29.70 -23.63 -21.08
N ASP A 308 -28.98 -23.04 -22.03
CA ASP A 308 -27.97 -23.74 -22.83
C ASP A 308 -26.79 -24.18 -21.96
N ASP A 309 -26.31 -23.31 -21.05
CA ASP A 309 -25.25 -23.66 -20.10
C ASP A 309 -25.67 -24.84 -19.19
N VAL A 310 -26.93 -24.89 -18.77
CA VAL A 310 -27.48 -25.98 -17.94
C VAL A 310 -27.52 -27.31 -18.70
N GLU A 311 -27.89 -27.30 -19.98
CA GLU A 311 -27.84 -28.51 -20.80
C GLU A 311 -26.39 -28.96 -21.05
N GLU A 312 -25.47 -28.01 -21.27
CA GLU A 312 -24.05 -28.30 -21.45
C GLU A 312 -23.41 -28.86 -20.17
N LEU A 313 -23.79 -28.34 -18.99
CA LEU A 313 -23.41 -28.90 -17.68
C LEU A 313 -23.82 -30.37 -17.56
N LYS A 314 -25.04 -30.71 -17.97
CA LYS A 314 -25.57 -32.09 -17.94
C LYS A 314 -24.81 -33.00 -18.90
N LEU A 315 -24.57 -32.53 -20.13
CA LEU A 315 -23.80 -33.28 -21.14
C LEU A 315 -22.36 -33.52 -20.70
N ALA A 316 -21.75 -32.57 -20.01
CA ALA A 316 -20.40 -32.68 -19.45
C ALA A 316 -20.35 -33.56 -18.17
N GLY A 317 -21.48 -34.07 -17.68
CA GLY A 317 -21.54 -34.91 -16.48
C GLY A 317 -21.29 -34.16 -15.17
N ILE A 318 -21.45 -32.83 -15.16
CA ILE A 318 -21.28 -32.01 -13.95
C ILE A 318 -22.58 -32.09 -13.15
N ALA A 319 -22.52 -32.67 -11.95
CA ALA A 319 -23.71 -32.91 -11.12
C ALA A 319 -24.23 -31.63 -10.43
N SER A 320 -23.32 -30.72 -10.07
CA SER A 320 -23.64 -29.51 -9.32
C SER A 320 -22.64 -28.39 -9.61
N VAL A 321 -23.08 -27.16 -9.35
CA VAL A 321 -22.27 -25.94 -9.47
C VAL A 321 -22.37 -25.12 -8.19
N THR A 322 -21.27 -24.50 -7.78
CA THR A 322 -21.27 -23.57 -6.64
C THR A 322 -21.49 -22.14 -7.14
N GLY A 323 -22.46 -21.44 -6.57
CA GLY A 323 -22.82 -20.09 -7.00
C GLY A 323 -23.80 -19.40 -6.07
N ALA A 324 -24.38 -18.29 -6.54
CA ALA A 324 -25.45 -17.57 -5.86
C ALA A 324 -26.67 -17.44 -6.78
N ARG A 325 -27.87 -17.47 -6.23
CA ARG A 325 -29.10 -17.07 -6.92
C ARG A 325 -29.70 -15.89 -6.17
N LEU A 326 -29.87 -14.78 -6.90
CA LEU A 326 -30.39 -13.55 -6.32
C LEU A 326 -31.86 -13.70 -5.93
N GLN A 327 -32.19 -13.22 -4.74
CA GLN A 327 -33.58 -13.07 -4.30
C GLN A 327 -34.21 -11.79 -4.89
N PRO A 328 -35.56 -11.66 -4.91
CA PRO A 328 -36.23 -10.49 -5.50
C PRO A 328 -35.87 -9.13 -4.87
N ASP A 329 -35.42 -9.12 -3.61
CA ASP A 329 -35.01 -7.93 -2.87
C ASP A 329 -33.48 -7.69 -2.89
N GLU A 330 -32.75 -8.47 -3.67
CA GLU A 330 -31.31 -8.36 -3.84
C GLU A 330 -30.95 -7.71 -5.18
N LEU A 331 -29.79 -7.05 -5.20
CA LEU A 331 -29.15 -6.53 -6.40
C LEU A 331 -27.91 -7.37 -6.70
N SER A 332 -27.61 -7.52 -7.99
CA SER A 332 -26.34 -8.10 -8.42
C SER A 332 -25.15 -7.27 -7.92
N GLU A 333 -23.98 -7.89 -7.81
CA GLU A 333 -22.75 -7.20 -7.40
C GLU A 333 -22.46 -5.95 -8.25
N ASP A 334 -22.71 -6.02 -9.56
CA ASP A 334 -22.45 -4.93 -10.50
C ASP A 334 -23.50 -3.82 -10.40
N ASP A 335 -24.79 -4.17 -10.26
CA ASP A 335 -25.86 -3.18 -10.08
C ASP A 335 -25.72 -2.43 -8.77
N ALA A 336 -25.33 -3.14 -7.71
CA ALA A 336 -25.04 -2.55 -6.41
C ALA A 336 -23.81 -1.63 -6.48
N ALA A 337 -22.72 -2.08 -7.11
CA ALA A 337 -21.51 -1.27 -7.27
C ALA A 337 -21.80 0.02 -8.05
N ALA A 338 -22.56 -0.08 -9.15
CA ALA A 338 -22.99 1.08 -9.93
C ALA A 338 -23.88 2.03 -9.11
N SER A 339 -24.81 1.49 -8.31
CA SER A 339 -25.70 2.29 -7.48
C SER A 339 -24.94 3.09 -6.41
N VAL A 340 -24.02 2.46 -5.69
CA VAL A 340 -23.19 3.15 -4.69
C VAL A 340 -22.27 4.16 -5.39
N ALA A 341 -21.63 3.81 -6.50
CA ALA A 341 -20.77 4.74 -7.23
C ALA A 341 -21.55 5.98 -7.71
N ALA A 342 -22.78 5.81 -8.20
CA ALA A 342 -23.63 6.92 -8.61
C ALA A 342 -24.01 7.85 -7.44
N LEU A 343 -24.26 7.30 -6.24
CA LEU A 343 -24.50 8.10 -5.04
C LEU A 343 -23.28 8.93 -4.63
N LEU A 344 -22.09 8.37 -4.82
CA LEU A 344 -20.85 9.02 -4.44
C LEU A 344 -20.41 10.14 -5.40
N ALA A 345 -20.77 10.01 -6.69
CA ALA A 345 -20.29 10.85 -7.77
C ALA A 345 -20.93 12.25 -7.78
N GLY A 346 -20.13 13.27 -7.45
CA GLY A 346 -20.47 14.68 -7.60
C GLY A 346 -19.95 15.29 -8.90
N ASN A 347 -19.85 16.63 -8.92
CA ASN A 347 -19.41 17.37 -10.11
C ASN A 347 -18.04 16.89 -10.60
N ASN A 348 -17.93 16.68 -11.91
CA ASN A 348 -16.73 16.20 -12.59
C ASN A 348 -16.18 14.86 -12.04
N ALA A 349 -17.00 14.06 -11.38
CA ALA A 349 -16.70 12.67 -11.05
C ALA A 349 -17.71 11.79 -11.79
N ALA A 350 -17.25 10.84 -12.60
CA ALA A 350 -18.13 10.00 -13.41
C ALA A 350 -17.90 8.52 -13.14
N PRO A 351 -18.93 7.73 -12.82
CA PRO A 351 -18.82 6.29 -12.72
C PRO A 351 -18.58 5.66 -14.09
N ARG A 352 -17.79 4.58 -14.10
CA ARG A 352 -17.66 3.68 -15.25
C ARG A 352 -18.57 2.48 -15.11
N LYS A 353 -18.74 1.74 -16.22
CA LYS A 353 -19.48 0.49 -16.21
C LYS A 353 -18.89 -0.43 -15.13
N PRO A 354 -19.73 -1.00 -14.23
CA PRO A 354 -19.26 -1.93 -13.23
C PRO A 354 -18.76 -3.22 -13.89
N TYR A 355 -17.83 -3.90 -13.22
CA TYR A 355 -17.33 -5.20 -13.61
C TYR A 355 -16.92 -6.01 -12.38
N THR A 356 -17.49 -7.19 -12.20
CA THR A 356 -17.18 -8.12 -11.10
C THR A 356 -17.32 -7.47 -9.71
N GLY A 357 -18.41 -6.73 -9.51
CA GLY A 357 -18.70 -5.99 -8.28
C GLY A 357 -17.82 -4.75 -8.08
N ARG A 358 -17.01 -4.35 -9.07
CA ARG A 358 -16.15 -3.16 -8.98
C ARG A 358 -16.72 -2.05 -9.87
N CYS A 359 -16.90 -0.85 -9.33
CA CYS A 359 -17.21 0.35 -10.11
C CYS A 359 -16.24 1.48 -9.74
N ASN A 360 -15.52 1.99 -10.73
CA ASN A 360 -14.57 3.09 -10.54
C ASN A 360 -15.21 4.43 -10.89
N LEU A 361 -14.94 5.46 -10.09
CA LEU A 361 -15.16 6.85 -10.49
C LEU A 361 -13.90 7.41 -11.13
N HIS A 362 -14.10 8.13 -12.23
CA HIS A 362 -13.03 8.81 -12.96
C HIS A 362 -13.24 10.32 -12.94
N ALA A 363 -12.14 11.07 -12.94
CA ALA A 363 -12.17 12.51 -13.07
C ALA A 363 -12.67 12.92 -14.47
N GLY A 364 -13.70 13.76 -14.54
CA GLY A 364 -14.27 14.28 -15.79
C GLY A 364 -13.45 15.42 -16.40
N THR A 365 -12.70 16.13 -15.57
CA THR A 365 -11.77 17.20 -15.97
C THR A 365 -10.45 17.08 -15.23
N ARG A 366 -9.46 17.90 -15.62
CA ARG A 366 -8.24 18.10 -14.85
C ARG A 366 -8.56 18.97 -13.64
N GLY A 367 -8.23 18.52 -12.44
CA GLY A 367 -8.69 19.21 -11.24
C GLY A 367 -8.07 18.71 -9.95
N VAL A 368 -8.68 19.13 -8.85
CA VAL A 368 -8.34 18.77 -7.48
C VAL A 368 -9.49 17.94 -6.91
N VAL A 369 -9.17 16.76 -6.39
CA VAL A 369 -10.16 15.88 -5.77
C VAL A 369 -10.54 16.42 -4.39
N VAL A 370 -11.84 16.63 -4.19
CA VAL A 370 -12.43 17.01 -2.90
C VAL A 370 -13.19 15.81 -2.38
N VAL A 371 -12.90 15.41 -1.14
CA VAL A 371 -13.46 14.22 -0.49
C VAL A 371 -14.03 14.61 0.87
N ASP A 372 -15.31 14.31 1.09
CA ASP A 372 -15.89 14.25 2.44
C ASP A 372 -15.48 12.91 3.09
N ALA A 373 -14.32 12.92 3.76
CA ALA A 373 -13.74 11.73 4.35
C ALA A 373 -14.64 11.11 5.43
N ASP A 374 -15.40 11.93 6.17
CA ASP A 374 -16.30 11.45 7.22
C ASP A 374 -17.50 10.73 6.62
N CYS A 375 -18.07 11.25 5.52
CA CYS A 375 -19.12 10.57 4.78
C CYS A 375 -18.65 9.21 4.23
N ILE A 376 -17.47 9.17 3.60
CA ILE A 376 -16.88 7.92 3.10
C ILE A 376 -16.67 6.92 4.25
N ALA A 377 -16.17 7.37 5.39
CA ALA A 377 -15.99 6.53 6.57
C ALA A 377 -17.33 6.00 7.12
N ARG A 378 -18.41 6.80 7.10
CA ARG A 378 -19.75 6.33 7.47
C ARG A 378 -20.27 5.28 6.50
N VAL A 379 -20.11 5.48 5.18
CA VAL A 379 -20.52 4.51 4.16
C VAL A 379 -19.80 3.16 4.35
N ASN A 380 -18.48 3.18 4.56
CA ASN A 380 -17.69 1.96 4.81
C ASN A 380 -18.03 1.25 6.13
N ARG A 381 -18.72 1.91 7.06
CA ARG A 381 -19.18 1.31 8.33
C ARG A 381 -20.58 0.70 8.24
N ILE A 382 -21.32 0.92 7.13
CA ILE A 382 -22.67 0.38 6.96
C ILE A 382 -22.62 -1.15 7.01
N ASP A 383 -21.81 -1.75 6.15
CA ASP A 383 -21.65 -3.20 6.10
C ASP A 383 -20.33 -3.58 5.36
N GLU A 384 -19.71 -4.67 5.78
CA GLU A 384 -18.43 -5.16 5.22
C GLU A 384 -18.52 -5.56 3.74
N THR A 385 -19.73 -5.78 3.22
CA THR A 385 -19.97 -6.12 1.81
C THR A 385 -19.73 -4.96 0.84
N ILE A 386 -19.74 -3.70 1.33
CA ILE A 386 -19.56 -2.48 0.54
C ILE A 386 -18.27 -1.78 0.97
N THR A 387 -17.32 -1.68 0.05
CA THR A 387 -16.04 -1.00 0.31
C THR A 387 -15.84 0.13 -0.69
N VAL A 388 -15.49 1.31 -0.19
CA VAL A 388 -15.19 2.52 -0.97
C VAL A 388 -13.78 2.99 -0.62
N GLY A 389 -12.91 3.04 -1.62
CA GLY A 389 -11.56 3.60 -1.52
C GLY A 389 -11.40 4.81 -2.43
N THR A 390 -10.79 5.89 -1.95
CA THR A 390 -10.61 7.15 -2.68
C THR A 390 -9.13 7.51 -2.80
N LEU A 391 -8.77 8.39 -3.74
CA LEU A 391 -7.50 9.12 -3.64
C LEU A 391 -7.51 10.01 -2.37
N PRO A 392 -6.32 10.40 -1.86
CA PRO A 392 -6.23 11.37 -0.77
C PRO A 392 -6.95 12.68 -1.13
N PRO A 393 -7.59 13.35 -0.17
CA PRO A 393 -8.15 14.68 -0.38
C PRO A 393 -7.09 15.64 -0.96
N TRP A 394 -7.54 16.56 -1.81
CA TRP A 394 -6.72 17.59 -2.45
C TRP A 394 -5.68 17.08 -3.47
N SER A 395 -5.79 15.81 -3.88
CA SER A 395 -4.97 15.24 -4.94
C SER A 395 -5.25 15.92 -6.29
N VAL A 396 -4.19 16.27 -7.03
CA VAL A 396 -4.32 16.77 -8.40
C VAL A 396 -4.50 15.58 -9.34
N VAL A 397 -5.48 15.66 -10.22
CA VAL A 397 -5.84 14.58 -11.15
C VAL A 397 -5.97 15.09 -12.57
N ARG A 398 -5.69 14.20 -13.53
CA ARG A 398 -5.97 14.43 -14.95
C ARG A 398 -7.34 13.88 -15.33
N LYS A 399 -7.94 14.42 -16.39
CA LYS A 399 -9.15 13.87 -16.98
C LYS A 399 -8.96 12.38 -17.30
N GLY A 400 -9.95 11.57 -16.91
CA GLY A 400 -9.97 10.13 -17.09
C GLY A 400 -9.20 9.33 -16.04
N GLN A 401 -8.51 9.96 -15.08
CA GLN A 401 -7.84 9.25 -13.99
C GLN A 401 -8.86 8.64 -13.02
N VAL A 402 -8.60 7.42 -12.54
CA VAL A 402 -9.40 6.79 -11.47
C VAL A 402 -9.18 7.57 -10.18
N ILE A 403 -10.27 8.02 -9.55
CA ILE A 403 -10.23 8.77 -8.28
C ILE A 403 -10.87 8.01 -7.12
N THR A 404 -11.71 7.01 -7.41
CA THR A 404 -12.39 6.19 -6.40
C THR A 404 -12.71 4.82 -6.97
N THR A 405 -12.65 3.80 -6.12
CA THR A 405 -13.10 2.44 -6.41
C THR A 405 -14.16 2.04 -5.39
N VAL A 406 -15.34 1.69 -5.87
CA VAL A 406 -16.36 0.97 -5.12
C VAL A 406 -16.19 -0.52 -5.39
N LYS A 407 -16.23 -1.34 -4.34
CA LYS A 407 -16.19 -2.80 -4.42
C LYS A 407 -17.33 -3.39 -3.60
N ILE A 408 -18.17 -4.16 -4.27
CA ILE A 408 -19.10 -5.11 -3.69
C ILE A 408 -18.40 -6.47 -3.64
N ILE A 409 -18.37 -7.07 -2.46
CA ILE A 409 -17.63 -8.32 -2.19
C ILE A 409 -18.46 -9.57 -2.55
N PRO A 410 -19.73 -9.71 -2.13
CA PRO A 410 -20.55 -10.86 -2.50
C PRO A 410 -21.18 -10.69 -3.89
N LEU A 411 -21.58 -11.81 -4.51
CA LEU A 411 -22.25 -11.85 -5.83
C LEU A 411 -23.62 -11.14 -5.84
N GLY A 412 -24.22 -10.93 -4.68
CA GLY A 412 -25.47 -10.20 -4.49
C GLY A 412 -25.52 -9.52 -3.13
N VAL A 413 -26.22 -8.39 -3.05
CA VAL A 413 -26.43 -7.64 -1.81
C VAL A 413 -27.89 -7.22 -1.67
N ASN A 414 -28.37 -7.20 -0.43
CA ASN A 414 -29.73 -6.76 -0.14
C ASN A 414 -29.90 -5.26 -0.45
N ARG A 415 -31.01 -4.90 -1.11
CA ARG A 415 -31.29 -3.52 -1.52
C ARG A 415 -31.33 -2.53 -0.35
N ARG A 416 -31.68 -2.99 0.85
CA ARG A 416 -31.67 -2.17 2.09
C ARG A 416 -30.30 -1.56 2.38
N LEU A 417 -29.20 -2.23 2.02
CA LEU A 417 -27.84 -1.69 2.21
C LEU A 417 -27.59 -0.50 1.28
N ILE A 418 -28.10 -0.56 0.04
CA ILE A 418 -28.01 0.56 -0.90
C ILE A 418 -28.88 1.73 -0.44
N ASP A 419 -30.05 1.44 0.13
CA ASP A 419 -30.91 2.46 0.73
C ASP A 419 -30.26 3.10 1.96
N ALA A 420 -29.53 2.34 2.78
CA ALA A 420 -28.72 2.88 3.88
C ALA A 420 -27.58 3.78 3.39
N CYS A 421 -26.88 3.40 2.30
CA CYS A 421 -25.90 4.27 1.64
C CYS A 421 -26.55 5.59 1.19
N ARG A 422 -27.73 5.50 0.55
CA ARG A 422 -28.49 6.67 0.09
C ARG A 422 -28.92 7.58 1.24
N ALA A 423 -29.35 7.01 2.36
CA ALA A 423 -29.70 7.78 3.56
C ALA A 423 -28.48 8.46 4.21
N THR A 424 -27.32 7.82 4.13
CA THR A 424 -26.05 8.36 4.67
C THR A 424 -25.48 9.49 3.81
N ILE A 425 -25.70 9.43 2.50
CA ILE A 425 -25.16 10.37 1.52
C ILE A 425 -26.21 11.43 1.17
N SER A 426 -26.20 12.54 1.91
CA SER A 426 -27.11 13.67 1.65
C SER A 426 -26.68 14.52 0.45
N THR A 427 -25.37 14.66 0.26
CA THR A 427 -24.74 15.34 -0.88
C THR A 427 -23.58 14.48 -1.39
N PRO A 428 -23.31 14.45 -2.70
CA PRO A 428 -22.21 13.66 -3.24
C PRO A 428 -20.86 14.00 -2.57
N PRO A 429 -20.21 13.05 -1.89
CA PRO A 429 -19.00 13.28 -1.10
C PRO A 429 -17.73 13.40 -1.95
N LEU A 430 -17.81 13.16 -3.26
CA LEU A 430 -16.67 13.18 -4.17
C LEU A 430 -16.89 14.15 -5.32
N VAL A 431 -16.06 15.19 -5.37
CA VAL A 431 -16.09 16.20 -6.41
C VAL A 431 -14.70 16.38 -6.97
N VAL A 432 -14.59 16.67 -8.27
CA VAL A 432 -13.35 17.17 -8.86
C VAL A 432 -13.52 18.65 -9.17
N ALA A 433 -12.88 19.49 -8.37
CA ALA A 433 -12.84 20.92 -8.60
C ALA A 433 -11.88 21.21 -9.75
N GLU A 434 -12.38 21.80 -10.83
CA GLU A 434 -11.59 22.06 -12.03
C GLU A 434 -10.45 23.04 -11.75
N LEU A 435 -9.25 22.75 -12.27
CA LEU A 435 -8.14 23.69 -12.23
C LEU A 435 -8.36 24.78 -13.28
N MET A 436 -8.46 26.02 -12.83
CA MET A 436 -8.72 27.17 -13.70
C MET A 436 -7.42 27.92 -14.02
N PRO A 437 -7.25 28.41 -15.26
CA PRO A 437 -6.11 29.26 -15.59
C PRO A 437 -6.12 30.56 -14.78
N HIS A 438 -5.05 30.80 -14.02
CA HIS A 438 -4.81 32.05 -13.33
C HIS A 438 -3.72 32.87 -14.01
N ARG A 439 -3.87 34.19 -13.93
CA ARG A 439 -2.90 35.17 -14.37
C ARG A 439 -2.17 35.68 -13.13
N VAL A 440 -0.93 35.21 -12.94
CA VAL A 440 -0.21 35.38 -11.68
C VAL A 440 0.88 36.44 -11.81
N ALA A 441 1.01 37.33 -10.82
CA ALA A 441 2.17 38.21 -10.69
C ALA A 441 3.15 37.65 -9.65
N LEU A 442 4.46 37.79 -9.89
CA LEU A 442 5.50 37.50 -8.92
C LEU A 442 6.26 38.78 -8.55
N ILE A 443 6.18 39.19 -7.30
CA ILE A 443 6.92 40.33 -6.75
C ILE A 443 8.17 39.79 -6.06
N LEU A 444 9.33 40.31 -6.44
CA LEU A 444 10.64 39.93 -5.92
C LEU A 444 11.22 41.15 -5.21
N SER A 445 11.29 41.13 -3.89
CA SER A 445 11.92 42.23 -3.16
C SER A 445 13.41 41.96 -2.95
N ASP A 446 14.26 42.97 -3.02
CA ASP A 446 15.70 42.81 -2.80
C ASP A 446 16.30 43.72 -1.73
N LEU A 447 17.44 43.28 -1.19
CA LEU A 447 18.33 44.03 -0.31
C LEU A 447 19.74 44.07 -0.94
N PRO A 448 20.56 45.09 -0.62
CA PRO A 448 21.95 45.15 -1.09
C PRO A 448 22.72 43.85 -0.76
N GLY A 449 23.41 43.30 -1.76
CA GLY A 449 24.23 42.08 -1.61
C GLY A 449 23.54 40.75 -1.99
N MET A 450 22.26 40.77 -2.35
CA MET A 450 21.58 39.57 -2.88
C MET A 450 22.04 39.24 -4.31
N LYS A 451 22.28 37.95 -4.57
CA LYS A 451 22.77 37.45 -5.87
C LYS A 451 21.63 37.26 -6.88
N GLU A 452 21.87 37.62 -8.14
CA GLU A 452 20.89 37.51 -9.24
C GLU A 452 20.33 36.09 -9.42
N ASN A 453 21.19 35.07 -9.31
CA ASN A 453 20.80 33.68 -9.47
C ASN A 453 19.69 33.24 -8.51
N ALA A 454 19.58 33.85 -7.32
CA ALA A 454 18.51 33.52 -6.38
C ALA A 454 17.13 33.91 -6.93
N PHE A 455 17.02 35.08 -7.56
CA PHE A 455 15.76 35.56 -8.16
C PHE A 455 15.40 34.77 -9.42
N ALA A 456 16.40 34.43 -10.24
CA ALA A 456 16.21 33.58 -11.41
C ALA A 456 15.64 32.20 -11.01
N HIS A 457 16.20 31.57 -9.97
CA HIS A 457 15.71 30.28 -9.48
C HIS A 457 14.27 30.34 -8.93
N VAL A 458 13.93 31.36 -8.13
CA VAL A 458 12.54 31.55 -7.64
C VAL A 458 11.58 31.70 -8.82
N THR A 459 11.94 32.55 -9.79
CA THR A 459 11.10 32.83 -10.95
C THR A 459 10.87 31.58 -11.78
N ALA A 460 11.94 30.82 -12.08
CA ALA A 460 11.86 29.57 -12.83
C ALA A 460 11.03 28.52 -12.09
N SER A 461 11.30 28.28 -10.81
CA SER A 461 10.54 27.31 -10.00
C SER A 461 9.07 27.69 -9.87
N THR A 462 8.76 28.98 -9.71
CA THR A 462 7.38 29.48 -9.60
C THR A 462 6.65 29.32 -10.93
N ARG A 463 7.28 29.69 -12.05
CA ARG A 463 6.74 29.53 -13.39
C ARG A 463 6.37 28.06 -13.65
N GLN A 464 7.31 27.14 -13.44
CA GLN A 464 7.09 25.73 -13.66
C GLN A 464 5.95 25.16 -12.80
N ARG A 465 5.84 25.56 -11.51
CA ARG A 465 4.73 25.13 -10.64
C ARG A 465 3.37 25.59 -11.18
N LEU A 466 3.28 26.85 -11.62
CA LEU A 466 2.04 27.41 -12.17
C LEU A 466 1.65 26.74 -13.48
N GLU A 467 2.61 26.56 -14.40
CA GLU A 467 2.38 25.91 -15.70
C GLU A 467 1.95 24.45 -15.51
N THR A 468 2.59 23.74 -14.57
CA THR A 468 2.21 22.38 -14.18
C THR A 468 0.78 22.34 -13.64
N LEU A 469 0.21 23.44 -13.14
CA LEU A 469 -1.18 23.52 -12.68
C LEU A 469 -2.11 24.21 -13.68
N GLY A 470 -1.66 24.47 -14.92
CA GLY A 470 -2.47 25.07 -15.98
C GLY A 470 -2.63 26.58 -15.88
N SER A 471 -1.80 27.25 -15.09
CA SER A 471 -1.76 28.70 -14.93
C SER A 471 -0.49 29.30 -15.51
N ARG A 472 -0.42 30.63 -15.63
CA ARG A 472 0.76 31.31 -16.18
C ARG A 472 1.26 32.43 -15.29
N LEU A 473 2.58 32.56 -15.23
CA LEU A 473 3.24 33.73 -14.66
C LEU A 473 3.17 34.88 -15.69
N ALA A 474 2.37 35.90 -15.42
CA ALA A 474 2.15 37.02 -16.33
C ALA A 474 3.39 37.90 -16.46
N PHE A 475 3.98 38.25 -15.31
CA PHE A 475 5.25 38.97 -15.21
C PHE A 475 5.83 38.78 -13.81
N ALA A 476 7.12 39.07 -13.70
CA ALA A 476 7.79 39.22 -12.42
C ALA A 476 8.30 40.67 -12.31
N VAL A 477 8.08 41.31 -11.16
CA VAL A 477 8.55 42.67 -10.88
C VAL A 477 9.52 42.63 -9.72
N ARG A 478 10.64 43.35 -9.87
CA ARG A 478 11.67 43.47 -8.83
C ARG A 478 11.64 44.87 -8.23
N CYS A 479 11.72 44.97 -6.91
CA CYS A 479 11.77 46.25 -6.20
C CYS A 479 12.58 46.15 -4.90
N PRO A 480 13.15 47.26 -4.41
CA PRO A 480 13.77 47.29 -3.08
C PRO A 480 12.79 46.88 -1.98
N HIS A 481 13.28 46.16 -0.97
CA HIS A 481 12.49 45.68 0.16
C HIS A 481 12.06 46.82 1.11
N ARG A 482 11.09 47.62 0.67
CA ARG A 482 10.49 48.75 1.39
C ARG A 482 8.98 48.76 1.21
N VAL A 483 8.26 49.19 2.24
CA VAL A 483 6.78 49.15 2.29
C VAL A 483 6.16 49.84 1.07
N ALA A 484 6.53 51.10 0.81
CA ALA A 484 5.97 51.89 -0.29
C ALA A 484 6.19 51.25 -1.67
N LEU A 485 7.37 50.66 -1.92
CA LEU A 485 7.69 50.09 -3.23
C LEU A 485 7.02 48.72 -3.44
N LEU A 486 6.83 47.95 -2.37
CA LEU A 486 6.05 46.73 -2.42
C LEU A 486 4.55 47.02 -2.57
N GLU A 487 4.05 48.09 -1.94
CA GLU A 487 2.69 48.58 -2.16
C GLU A 487 2.47 48.96 -3.64
N ASP A 488 3.39 49.73 -4.23
CA ASP A 488 3.32 50.09 -5.65
C ASP A 488 3.31 48.86 -6.55
N ALA A 489 4.17 47.86 -6.28
CA ALA A 489 4.22 46.61 -7.03
C ALA A 489 2.92 45.78 -6.88
N LEU A 490 2.29 45.79 -5.71
CA LEU A 490 0.98 45.17 -5.48
C LEU A 490 -0.11 45.89 -6.29
N ARG A 491 -0.16 47.22 -6.24
CA ARG A 491 -1.13 48.03 -7.00
C ARG A 491 -0.95 47.84 -8.51
N GLN A 492 0.29 47.79 -8.99
CA GLN A 492 0.60 47.49 -10.40
C GLN A 492 0.11 46.10 -10.80
N SER A 493 0.29 45.10 -9.93
CA SER A 493 -0.17 43.73 -10.16
C SER A 493 -1.70 43.64 -10.28
N LEU A 494 -2.41 44.36 -9.41
CA LEU A 494 -3.87 44.45 -9.44
C LEU A 494 -4.37 45.20 -10.70
N ALA A 495 -3.77 46.34 -11.02
CA ALA A 495 -4.10 47.12 -12.22
C ALA A 495 -3.83 46.34 -13.51
N ALA A 496 -2.83 45.46 -13.50
CA ALA A 496 -2.56 44.56 -14.61
C ALA A 496 -3.58 43.43 -14.74
N GLY A 497 -4.56 43.28 -13.83
CA GLY A 497 -5.58 42.24 -13.87
C GLY A 497 -5.07 40.86 -13.45
N CYS A 498 -4.04 40.80 -12.60
CA CYS A 498 -3.62 39.55 -11.98
C CYS A 498 -4.62 39.11 -10.91
N ASN A 499 -5.00 37.84 -10.94
CA ASN A 499 -5.97 37.25 -10.02
C ASN A 499 -5.34 36.33 -8.96
N LEU A 500 -4.00 36.34 -8.89
CA LEU A 500 -3.19 35.77 -7.82
C LEU A 500 -1.85 36.52 -7.80
N ILE A 501 -1.38 36.88 -6.62
CA ILE A 501 -0.09 37.56 -6.46
C ILE A 501 0.80 36.74 -5.52
N LEU A 502 2.04 36.50 -5.93
CA LEU A 502 3.06 35.82 -5.14
C LEU A 502 4.17 36.82 -4.80
N MET A 503 4.60 36.85 -3.54
CA MET A 503 5.65 37.75 -3.06
C MET A 503 6.81 36.94 -2.51
N PHE A 504 7.96 36.98 -3.18
CA PHE A 504 9.21 36.47 -2.62
C PHE A 504 9.97 37.64 -1.99
N CYS A 505 10.09 37.61 -0.67
CA CYS A 505 10.66 38.71 0.09
C CYS A 505 12.14 38.47 0.42
N ALA A 506 12.91 39.55 0.52
CA ALA A 506 14.34 39.52 0.83
C ALA A 506 14.59 39.02 2.27
N THR A 507 13.63 39.29 3.16
CA THR A 507 13.59 38.81 4.53
C THR A 507 12.48 37.77 4.70
N MET A 508 12.68 36.86 5.65
CA MET A 508 11.63 35.95 6.10
C MET A 508 10.66 36.73 6.98
N THR A 509 9.38 36.75 6.58
CA THR A 509 8.35 37.49 7.31
C THR A 509 8.03 36.84 8.64
N LYS A 510 8.43 37.48 9.75
CA LYS A 510 8.22 36.94 11.11
C LYS A 510 7.10 37.61 11.89
N ASP A 511 6.72 38.84 11.51
CA ASP A 511 5.75 39.66 12.24
C ASP A 511 4.77 40.35 11.29
N ARG A 512 3.58 40.71 11.78
CA ARG A 512 2.57 41.45 11.00
C ARG A 512 2.98 42.89 10.71
N GLY A 513 3.92 43.46 11.47
CA GLY A 513 4.53 44.76 11.23
C GLY A 513 5.76 44.72 10.32
N ASP A 514 6.17 43.54 9.84
CA ASP A 514 7.26 43.43 8.87
C ASP A 514 6.87 44.03 7.51
N VAL A 515 7.86 44.31 6.66
CA VAL A 515 7.72 45.11 5.45
C VAL A 515 6.66 44.53 4.49
N ALA A 516 6.62 43.21 4.30
CA ALA A 516 5.72 42.58 3.35
C ALA A 516 4.24 42.61 3.81
N PRO A 517 3.88 42.18 5.03
CA PRO A 517 2.54 42.37 5.57
C PRO A 517 2.13 43.85 5.65
N ALA A 518 3.02 44.73 6.06
CA ALA A 518 2.75 46.17 6.11
C ALA A 518 2.43 46.74 4.71
N ALA A 519 3.15 46.30 3.67
CA ALA A 519 2.87 46.69 2.29
C ALA A 519 1.51 46.17 1.79
N ILE A 520 1.13 44.93 2.17
CA ILE A 520 -0.18 44.37 1.84
C ILE A 520 -1.29 45.20 2.50
N VAL A 521 -1.13 45.56 3.77
CA VAL A 521 -2.11 46.40 4.50
C VAL A 521 -2.19 47.80 3.90
N ALA A 522 -1.05 48.41 3.56
CA ALA A 522 -1.01 49.72 2.89
C ALA A 522 -1.71 49.70 1.51
N ALA A 523 -1.61 48.58 0.79
CA ALA A 523 -2.33 48.35 -0.46
C ALA A 523 -3.85 48.12 -0.27
N GLY A 524 -4.37 48.16 0.97
CA GLY A 524 -5.77 47.90 1.31
C GLY A 524 -6.11 46.42 1.52
N GLY A 525 -5.10 45.57 1.71
CA GLY A 525 -5.27 44.14 1.93
C GLY A 525 -5.47 43.74 3.39
N ARG A 526 -6.00 42.53 3.60
CA ARG A 526 -6.08 41.87 4.91
C ARG A 526 -5.20 40.63 4.93
N ILE A 527 -4.48 40.44 6.04
CA ILE A 527 -3.72 39.22 6.29
C ILE A 527 -4.67 38.18 6.90
N GLU A 528 -5.01 37.15 6.12
CA GLU A 528 -5.84 36.01 6.55
C GLU A 528 -5.10 35.21 7.61
N ARG A 529 -3.86 34.81 7.30
CA ARG A 529 -3.04 34.01 8.22
C ARG A 529 -1.56 34.20 7.95
N MET A 530 -0.82 34.32 9.05
CA MET A 530 0.64 34.22 9.06
C MET A 530 1.02 32.80 9.48
N GLY A 531 1.86 32.16 8.68
CA GLY A 531 2.38 30.84 8.96
C GLY A 531 1.41 29.70 8.67
N MET A 532 1.99 28.54 8.40
CA MET A 532 1.29 27.30 8.11
C MET A 532 1.93 26.18 8.96
N PRO A 533 1.14 25.27 9.54
CA PRO A 533 1.68 24.17 10.36
C PRO A 533 2.26 23.06 9.46
N VAL A 534 3.17 23.41 8.54
CA VAL A 534 3.86 22.45 7.67
C VAL A 534 5.34 22.74 7.55
N GLU A 535 6.14 21.70 7.28
CA GLU A 535 7.58 21.84 7.14
C GLU A 535 8.13 20.95 6.02
N PRO A 536 8.66 21.49 4.90
CA PRO A 536 8.92 22.90 4.61
C PRO A 536 7.66 23.69 4.19
N GLY A 537 7.63 24.98 4.51
CA GLY A 537 6.56 25.90 4.14
C GLY A 537 5.97 26.71 5.30
N ASN A 538 6.47 26.49 6.51
CA ASN A 538 5.95 27.06 7.76
C ASN A 538 5.81 28.58 7.79
N MET A 539 6.66 29.30 7.06
CA MET A 539 6.66 30.77 7.04
C MET A 539 5.81 31.39 5.91
N LEU A 540 4.98 30.60 5.23
CA LEU A 540 4.04 31.13 4.24
C LEU A 540 3.02 32.05 4.92
N ALA A 541 2.68 33.18 4.30
CA ALA A 541 1.54 33.99 4.71
C ALA A 541 0.50 34.07 3.60
N LEU A 542 -0.77 33.93 3.98
CA LEU A 542 -1.93 34.13 3.11
C LEU A 542 -2.60 35.45 3.45
N ALA A 543 -2.86 36.24 2.43
CA ALA A 543 -3.55 37.52 2.51
C ALA A 543 -4.47 37.72 1.30
N HIS A 544 -5.30 38.76 1.35
CA HIS A 544 -6.21 39.11 0.25
C HIS A 544 -6.24 40.64 0.07
N ILE A 545 -6.25 41.10 -1.18
CA ILE A 545 -6.58 42.50 -1.52
C ILE A 545 -7.86 42.44 -2.35
N GLY A 546 -9.00 42.83 -1.75
CA GLY A 546 -10.32 42.47 -2.29
C GLY A 546 -10.46 40.95 -2.38
N ASP A 547 -10.82 40.45 -3.56
CA ASP A 547 -10.94 39.00 -3.85
C ASP A 547 -9.64 38.37 -4.35
N VAL A 548 -8.56 39.15 -4.55
CA VAL A 548 -7.30 38.65 -5.10
C VAL A 548 -6.44 38.07 -3.97
N PRO A 549 -6.10 36.77 -4.00
CA PRO A 549 -5.21 36.18 -3.02
C PRO A 549 -3.77 36.68 -3.23
N VAL A 550 -3.11 36.98 -2.11
CA VAL A 550 -1.70 37.37 -2.05
C VAL A 550 -0.98 36.38 -1.14
N ILE A 551 0.06 35.73 -1.66
CA ILE A 551 0.86 34.76 -0.90
C ILE A 551 2.26 35.32 -0.70
N VAL A 552 2.67 35.48 0.55
CA VAL A 552 4.08 35.69 0.89
C VAL A 552 4.76 34.33 0.92
N LEU A 553 5.71 34.14 0.01
CA LEU A 553 6.38 32.88 -0.22
C LEU A 553 7.38 32.58 0.90
N PRO A 554 7.41 31.34 1.43
CA PRO A 554 8.46 30.92 2.34
C PRO A 554 9.80 30.80 1.59
N GLY A 555 10.93 30.90 2.31
CA GLY A 555 12.26 30.78 1.70
C GLY A 555 12.52 29.46 0.95
N CYS A 556 11.76 28.40 1.25
CA CYS A 556 11.78 27.12 0.54
C CYS A 556 11.10 27.15 -0.84
N ALA A 557 10.40 28.22 -1.20
CA ALA A 557 9.76 28.38 -2.51
C ALA A 557 10.76 28.36 -3.69
N ARG A 558 12.05 28.52 -3.40
CA ARG A 558 13.17 28.30 -4.34
C ARG A 558 13.32 26.86 -4.81
N SER A 559 12.89 25.89 -3.99
CA SER A 559 12.96 24.48 -4.30
C SER A 559 11.78 24.06 -5.17
N GLN A 560 11.97 23.08 -6.05
CA GLN A 560 10.88 22.41 -6.77
C GLN A 560 10.23 21.27 -5.95
N ARG A 561 10.76 20.96 -4.77
CA ARG A 561 10.21 19.91 -3.90
C ARG A 561 8.85 20.31 -3.34
N LEU A 562 8.01 19.30 -3.07
CA LEU A 562 6.73 19.50 -2.40
C LEU A 562 6.91 20.26 -1.09
N ASN A 563 6.18 21.35 -0.91
CA ASN A 563 6.14 22.17 0.29
C ASN A 563 4.73 22.77 0.48
N GLY A 564 4.51 23.49 1.59
CA GLY A 564 3.21 24.09 1.91
C GLY A 564 2.57 24.94 0.81
N LEU A 565 3.39 25.62 0.00
CA LEU A 565 2.90 26.40 -1.15
C LEU A 565 2.10 25.55 -2.14
N ASP A 566 2.48 24.30 -2.36
CA ASP A 566 1.78 23.41 -3.29
C ASP A 566 0.36 23.12 -2.84
N TRP A 567 0.17 22.92 -1.53
CA TRP A 567 -1.15 22.62 -0.96
C TRP A 567 -2.07 23.83 -1.09
N VAL A 568 -1.53 25.02 -0.85
CA VAL A 568 -2.24 26.30 -1.02
C VAL A 568 -2.57 26.57 -2.49
N LEU A 569 -1.59 26.46 -3.39
CA LEU A 569 -1.78 26.75 -4.81
C LEU A 569 -2.84 25.86 -5.44
N ARG A 570 -2.84 24.56 -5.17
CA ARG A 570 -3.83 23.63 -5.73
C ARG A 570 -5.27 24.06 -5.39
N ARG A 571 -5.51 24.49 -4.15
CA ARG A 571 -6.83 24.95 -3.70
C ARG A 571 -7.23 26.25 -4.36
N LEU A 572 -6.35 27.26 -4.33
CA LEU A 572 -6.63 28.57 -4.92
C LEU A 572 -6.86 28.49 -6.43
N LEU A 573 -6.04 27.72 -7.15
CA LEU A 573 -6.17 27.56 -8.60
C LEU A 573 -7.43 26.77 -9.00
N ALA A 574 -7.98 25.97 -8.09
CA ALA A 574 -9.28 25.31 -8.25
C ALA A 574 -10.45 26.14 -7.69
N ARG A 575 -10.20 27.38 -7.25
CA ARG A 575 -11.18 28.28 -6.59
C ARG A 575 -11.88 27.63 -5.38
N LEU A 576 -11.17 26.75 -4.69
CA LEU A 576 -11.64 26.18 -3.44
C LEU A 576 -11.43 27.21 -2.32
N PRO A 577 -12.39 27.34 -1.39
CA PRO A 577 -12.22 28.23 -0.24
C PRO A 577 -10.96 27.83 0.52
N LEU A 578 -10.24 28.82 1.03
CA LEU A 578 -9.04 28.61 1.84
C LEU A 578 -8.97 29.72 2.89
N ASN A 579 -9.33 29.39 4.13
CA ASN A 579 -9.29 30.31 5.25
C ASN A 579 -8.20 29.94 6.27
N ALA A 580 -8.13 30.69 7.36
CA ALA A 580 -7.18 30.42 8.44
C ALA A 580 -7.35 29.01 9.05
N ASP A 581 -8.57 28.51 9.25
CA ASP A 581 -8.84 27.20 9.84
C ASP A 581 -8.43 26.05 8.92
N ASP A 582 -8.67 26.21 7.62
CA ASP A 582 -8.22 25.29 6.58
C ASP A 582 -6.70 25.09 6.62
N ILE A 583 -5.96 26.19 6.75
CA ILE A 583 -4.50 26.14 6.88
C ILE A 583 -4.11 25.53 8.24
N ALA A 584 -4.87 25.77 9.31
CA ALA A 584 -4.63 25.16 10.62
C ALA A 584 -4.72 23.63 10.56
N ALA A 585 -5.75 23.12 9.88
CA ALA A 585 -6.03 21.70 9.74
C ALA A 585 -4.91 20.95 9.00
N MET A 586 -4.09 21.64 8.20
CA MET A 586 -2.95 21.06 7.49
C MET A 586 -1.81 20.61 8.42
N GLY A 587 -1.91 20.85 9.73
CA GLY A 587 -0.92 20.37 10.71
C GLY A 587 -0.90 18.85 10.86
N VAL A 588 -2.05 18.19 10.68
CA VAL A 588 -2.12 16.73 10.69
C VAL A 588 -1.54 16.21 9.38
N GLY A 589 -0.37 15.59 9.45
CA GLY A 589 0.39 15.17 8.27
C GLY A 589 1.15 16.29 7.57
N GLY A 590 1.44 17.40 8.26
CA GLY A 590 2.04 18.65 7.77
C GLY A 590 3.46 18.58 7.21
N LEU A 591 3.76 17.58 6.39
CA LEU A 591 5.02 17.37 5.69
C LEU A 591 6.27 17.23 6.58
N ILE A 592 6.14 17.11 7.92
CA ILE A 592 7.27 17.16 8.87
C ILE A 592 8.49 16.42 8.33
N ARG A 593 9.51 17.20 8.05
CA ARG A 593 10.81 16.75 7.61
C ARG A 593 11.79 17.30 8.63
N SER A 594 12.34 16.43 9.48
CA SER A 594 13.39 16.80 10.42
C SER A 594 14.48 17.61 9.70
N ALA A 595 14.80 18.76 10.27
CA ALA A 595 16.09 19.40 10.04
C ALA A 595 17.16 18.51 10.69
N PRO A 596 18.37 18.41 10.11
CA PRO A 596 19.47 17.74 10.79
C PRO A 596 19.75 18.46 12.11
N GLU A 597 19.93 17.73 13.21
CA GLU A 597 20.47 18.30 14.45
C GLU A 597 21.93 18.72 14.21
N GLU A 598 22.36 19.84 14.81
CA GLU A 598 23.70 20.39 14.60
C GLU A 598 24.78 19.36 15.01
N GLY A 599 25.51 18.81 14.03
CA GLY A 599 26.66 17.92 14.27
C GLY A 599 26.66 16.63 13.45
N GLU A 600 25.57 16.27 12.78
CA GLU A 600 25.55 15.09 11.90
C GLU A 600 25.95 15.48 10.46
N ALA A 601 26.92 14.76 9.90
CA ALA A 601 27.33 14.88 8.51
C ALA A 601 26.10 14.69 7.59
N GLN A 602 26.01 15.50 6.54
CA GLN A 602 24.88 15.55 5.60
C GLN A 602 24.64 14.20 4.88
N GLU A 603 23.95 13.27 5.53
CA GLU A 603 23.29 12.17 4.85
C GLU A 603 22.04 12.69 4.17
N THR A 604 22.11 12.81 2.85
CA THR A 604 21.07 13.42 2.03
C THR A 604 20.00 12.39 1.70
N GLU A 605 19.17 12.03 2.68
CA GLU A 605 17.92 11.31 2.45
C GLU A 605 16.79 12.28 2.12
N LYS A 606 16.04 12.03 1.04
CA LYS A 606 14.57 12.23 1.02
C LYS A 606 13.91 11.59 -0.21
N LEU A 607 13.22 10.50 0.10
CA LEU A 607 12.22 9.72 -0.64
C LEU A 607 11.29 10.57 -1.52
N LEU A 608 11.13 10.13 -2.77
CA LEU A 608 10.01 10.45 -3.65
C LEU A 608 8.76 9.66 -3.20
N PRO A 609 7.53 10.13 -3.48
CA PRO A 609 6.32 9.36 -3.14
C PRO A 609 6.32 8.01 -3.85
N PRO A 610 5.67 6.97 -3.28
CA PRO A 610 5.52 5.69 -3.95
C PRO A 610 4.81 5.91 -5.29
N LEU A 611 5.32 5.23 -6.32
CA LEU A 611 4.66 5.14 -7.63
C LEU A 611 3.20 4.69 -7.42
N PRO A 612 2.25 5.18 -8.23
CA PRO A 612 0.87 4.73 -8.16
C PRO A 612 0.82 3.20 -8.22
N PRO A 613 -0.08 2.54 -7.47
CA PRO A 613 -0.19 1.09 -7.51
C PRO A 613 -0.43 0.63 -8.96
N PRO A 614 0.25 -0.43 -9.42
CA PRO A 614 0.21 -0.85 -10.81
C PRO A 614 -1.22 -1.20 -11.21
N ASP A 615 -1.63 -0.73 -12.39
CA ASP A 615 -2.85 -1.17 -13.06
C ASP A 615 -2.65 -2.64 -13.45
N PRO A 616 -3.44 -3.59 -12.90
CA PRO A 616 -3.27 -5.02 -13.16
C PRO A 616 -3.49 -5.41 -14.63
N ASN A 617 -4.00 -4.50 -15.47
CA ASN A 617 -4.22 -4.71 -16.89
C ASN A 617 -3.16 -4.07 -17.80
N LYS A 618 -2.11 -3.44 -17.25
CA LYS A 618 -1.02 -2.84 -18.04
C LYS A 618 0.30 -3.60 -17.85
N PRO A 619 1.08 -3.78 -18.93
CA PRO A 619 2.36 -4.46 -18.84
C PRO A 619 3.33 -3.68 -17.94
N ARG A 620 4.02 -4.40 -17.07
CA ARG A 620 4.98 -3.86 -16.11
C ARG A 620 6.34 -3.74 -16.79
N ILE A 621 6.65 -2.54 -17.24
CA ILE A 621 7.91 -2.25 -17.94
C ILE A 621 8.93 -1.66 -16.97
N ALA A 622 10.14 -2.19 -16.96
CA ALA A 622 11.29 -1.60 -16.25
C ALA A 622 12.10 -0.69 -17.18
N ALA A 623 12.81 0.28 -16.64
CA ALA A 623 13.85 1.01 -17.35
C ALA A 623 15.24 0.53 -16.89
N LEU A 624 16.09 0.16 -17.83
CA LEU A 624 17.47 -0.27 -17.59
C LEU A 624 18.43 0.75 -18.21
N VAL A 625 19.14 1.50 -17.37
CA VAL A 625 20.10 2.53 -17.79
C VAL A 625 21.52 1.97 -17.71
N LEU A 626 22.19 1.88 -18.85
CA LEU A 626 23.57 1.40 -18.93
C LEU A 626 24.55 2.56 -18.72
N ALA A 627 25.19 2.60 -17.55
CA ALA A 627 26.11 3.65 -17.09
C ALA A 627 27.53 3.10 -16.80
N ALA A 628 27.93 2.03 -17.48
CA ALA A 628 29.19 1.32 -17.27
C ALA A 628 30.31 1.70 -18.25
N GLY A 629 30.05 2.65 -19.17
CA GLY A 629 30.95 2.99 -20.27
C GLY A 629 32.29 3.60 -19.83
N ARG A 630 33.39 3.16 -20.46
CA ARG A 630 34.78 3.55 -20.12
C ARG A 630 35.19 4.96 -20.56
N SER A 631 34.30 5.71 -21.23
CA SER A 631 34.62 7.03 -21.80
C SER A 631 35.89 7.02 -22.66
N SER A 632 36.11 5.97 -23.47
CA SER A 632 37.37 5.72 -24.19
C SER A 632 37.81 6.85 -25.13
N ARG A 633 36.86 7.67 -25.61
CA ARG A 633 37.09 8.84 -26.49
C ARG A 633 37.23 10.16 -25.72
N MET A 634 37.13 10.12 -24.39
CA MET A 634 37.36 11.22 -23.46
C MET A 634 38.20 10.73 -22.26
N PRO A 635 39.45 10.26 -22.47
CA PRO A 635 40.22 9.55 -21.45
C PRO A 635 40.50 10.37 -20.17
N ASP A 636 40.56 11.70 -20.27
CA ASP A 636 40.83 12.58 -19.12
C ASP A 636 39.57 12.93 -18.29
N ARG A 637 38.36 12.53 -18.75
CA ARG A 637 37.07 12.92 -18.14
C ARG A 637 36.01 11.84 -18.32
N ASN A 638 35.28 11.46 -17.27
CA ASN A 638 34.14 10.57 -17.44
C ASN A 638 32.97 11.32 -18.10
N LYS A 639 32.63 10.96 -19.35
CA LYS A 639 31.60 11.63 -20.15
C LYS A 639 30.23 11.63 -19.47
N LEU A 640 29.92 10.58 -18.70
CA LEU A 640 28.66 10.46 -17.96
C LEU A 640 28.51 11.50 -16.84
N LEU A 641 29.63 12.02 -16.33
CA LEU A 641 29.69 13.01 -15.25
C LEU A 641 29.78 14.44 -15.76
N GLU A 642 29.99 14.63 -17.06
CA GLU A 642 29.93 15.94 -17.69
C GLU A 642 28.51 16.50 -17.67
N THR A 643 28.38 17.81 -17.56
CA THR A 643 27.09 18.46 -17.39
C THR A 643 26.59 19.11 -18.68
N LEU A 644 25.31 18.95 -18.98
CA LEU A 644 24.57 19.77 -19.94
C LEU A 644 23.47 20.53 -19.17
N ASP A 645 23.43 21.86 -19.30
CA ASP A 645 22.60 22.76 -18.48
C ASP A 645 22.82 22.60 -16.96
N GLY A 646 24.05 22.30 -16.55
CA GLY A 646 24.42 22.05 -15.15
C GLY A 646 23.98 20.70 -14.59
N ILE A 647 23.41 19.80 -15.41
CA ILE A 647 22.98 18.46 -14.99
C ILE A 647 23.90 17.40 -15.63
N PRO A 648 24.50 16.48 -14.84
CA PRO A 648 25.28 15.37 -15.38
C PRO A 648 24.51 14.52 -16.38
N LEU A 649 25.17 14.03 -17.44
CA LEU A 649 24.53 13.24 -18.50
C LEU A 649 23.83 11.99 -17.96
N VAL A 650 24.49 11.22 -17.09
CA VAL A 650 23.86 10.04 -16.45
C VAL A 650 22.62 10.43 -15.66
N LEU A 651 22.64 11.58 -15.00
CA LEU A 651 21.53 12.05 -14.20
C LEU A 651 20.35 12.50 -15.08
N ARG A 652 20.61 13.03 -16.29
CA ARG A 652 19.56 13.35 -17.27
C ARG A 652 18.85 12.09 -17.74
N ALA A 653 19.59 11.06 -18.16
CA ALA A 653 19.03 9.78 -18.60
C ALA A 653 18.22 9.10 -17.49
N VAL A 654 18.76 9.07 -16.26
CA VAL A 654 18.06 8.52 -15.09
C VAL A 654 16.80 9.31 -14.75
N ASN A 655 16.83 10.64 -14.83
CA ASN A 655 15.63 11.46 -14.58
C ASN A 655 14.55 11.25 -15.65
N ALA A 656 14.93 11.07 -16.90
CA ALA A 656 14.00 10.72 -17.96
C ALA A 656 13.32 9.37 -17.69
N ALA A 657 14.09 8.35 -17.28
CA ALA A 657 13.55 7.05 -16.90
C ALA A 657 12.61 7.13 -15.69
N LEU A 658 12.99 7.85 -14.63
CA LEU A 658 12.16 8.01 -13.42
C LEU A 658 10.88 8.81 -13.63
N ALA A 659 10.89 9.74 -14.60
CA ALA A 659 9.72 10.52 -14.95
C ALA A 659 8.78 9.81 -15.95
N SER A 660 9.17 8.63 -16.46
CA SER A 660 8.39 7.83 -17.41
C SER A 660 7.36 6.93 -16.71
N LEU A 661 6.56 6.22 -17.52
CA LEU A 661 5.62 5.17 -17.13
C LEU A 661 6.32 3.87 -16.67
N SER A 662 7.66 3.83 -16.63
CA SER A 662 8.38 2.67 -16.12
C SER A 662 8.06 2.41 -14.64
N THR A 663 7.89 1.13 -14.31
CA THR A 663 7.50 0.68 -12.96
C THR A 663 8.69 0.56 -12.01
N SER A 664 9.90 0.46 -12.56
CA SER A 664 11.16 0.44 -11.81
C SER A 664 12.29 0.93 -12.71
N VAL A 665 13.32 1.53 -12.11
CA VAL A 665 14.51 2.01 -12.82
C VAL A 665 15.75 1.35 -12.22
N THR A 666 16.53 0.68 -13.05
CA THR A 666 17.80 0.05 -12.68
C THR A 666 18.94 0.73 -13.43
N VAL A 667 20.02 1.06 -12.73
CA VAL A 667 21.22 1.69 -13.29
C VAL A 667 22.40 0.75 -13.12
N VAL A 668 23.04 0.38 -14.23
CA VAL A 668 24.22 -0.49 -14.24
C VAL A 668 25.47 0.36 -14.30
N THR A 669 26.24 0.38 -13.20
CA THR A 669 27.51 1.11 -13.09
C THR A 669 28.69 0.22 -13.43
N GLY A 670 29.81 0.81 -13.81
CA GLY A 670 31.04 0.09 -14.16
C GLY A 670 32.25 1.00 -13.97
N HIS A 671 32.77 1.57 -15.06
CA HIS A 671 33.89 2.53 -14.96
C HIS A 671 33.54 3.76 -14.11
N ALA A 672 34.42 4.10 -13.15
CA ALA A 672 34.20 5.14 -12.13
C ALA A 672 32.88 4.97 -11.34
N ALA A 673 32.53 3.72 -11.01
CA ALA A 673 31.30 3.34 -10.32
C ALA A 673 31.00 4.21 -9.09
N ASP A 674 31.99 4.53 -8.24
CA ASP A 674 31.76 5.35 -7.04
C ASP A 674 31.22 6.74 -7.38
N ARG A 675 31.77 7.39 -8.41
CA ARG A 675 31.38 8.73 -8.83
C ARG A 675 30.04 8.73 -9.56
N VAL A 676 29.81 7.73 -10.41
CA VAL A 676 28.52 7.55 -11.11
C VAL A 676 27.43 7.25 -10.10
N THR A 677 27.69 6.32 -9.17
CA THR A 677 26.81 5.98 -8.05
C THR A 677 26.51 7.20 -7.21
N ALA A 678 27.52 7.96 -6.76
CA ALA A 678 27.30 9.19 -5.98
C ALA A 678 26.42 10.21 -6.73
N THR A 679 26.54 10.28 -8.07
CA THR A 679 25.74 11.20 -8.90
C THR A 679 24.26 10.81 -8.96
N VAL A 680 23.94 9.51 -8.90
CA VAL A 680 22.57 9.00 -9.01
C VAL A 680 21.99 8.45 -7.71
N ALA A 681 22.79 8.32 -6.65
CA ALA A 681 22.42 7.70 -5.37
C ALA A 681 21.23 8.39 -4.69
N ALA A 682 21.04 9.69 -4.94
CA ALA A 682 19.91 10.45 -4.43
C ALA A 682 18.60 10.22 -5.20
N ARG A 683 18.53 9.23 -6.10
CA ARG A 683 17.37 8.91 -6.95
C ARG A 683 16.80 7.54 -6.58
N ASN A 684 15.49 7.37 -6.75
CA ASN A 684 14.80 6.10 -6.48
C ASN A 684 15.09 5.05 -7.57
N VAL A 685 16.35 4.59 -7.65
CA VAL A 685 16.84 3.64 -8.65
C VAL A 685 17.50 2.45 -7.96
N ARG A 686 17.43 1.28 -8.59
CA ARG A 686 18.23 0.14 -8.20
C ARG A 686 19.62 0.26 -8.83
N LEU A 687 20.67 0.22 -8.01
CA LEU A 687 22.05 0.29 -8.49
C LEU A 687 22.65 -1.10 -8.57
N ILE A 688 23.27 -1.42 -9.70
CA ILE A 688 23.97 -2.68 -9.93
C ILE A 688 25.37 -2.35 -10.44
N HIS A 689 26.38 -2.89 -9.79
CA HIS A 689 27.76 -2.76 -10.26
C HIS A 689 28.11 -3.95 -11.16
N ASN A 690 28.58 -3.67 -12.37
CA ASN A 690 29.17 -4.65 -13.27
C ASN A 690 30.70 -4.61 -13.11
N PRO A 691 31.33 -5.60 -12.45
CA PRO A 691 32.78 -5.66 -12.31
C PRO A 691 33.49 -5.90 -13.65
N ASP A 692 32.82 -6.56 -14.59
CA ASP A 692 33.34 -6.97 -15.90
C ASP A 692 33.00 -5.94 -17.00
N TYR A 693 32.86 -4.67 -16.64
CA TYR A 693 32.53 -3.58 -17.59
C TYR A 693 33.58 -3.42 -18.71
N ALA A 694 34.79 -3.96 -18.51
CA ALA A 694 35.85 -3.98 -19.50
C ALA A 694 35.57 -4.92 -20.69
N ASP A 695 34.70 -5.91 -20.52
CA ASP A 695 34.38 -6.95 -21.52
C ASP A 695 33.35 -6.48 -22.56
N GLY A 696 32.91 -5.22 -22.47
CA GLY A 696 32.00 -4.57 -23.40
C GLY A 696 30.55 -4.51 -22.92
N MET A 697 29.68 -3.93 -23.75
CA MET A 697 28.28 -3.68 -23.43
C MET A 697 27.49 -4.94 -23.02
N ALA A 698 27.85 -6.12 -23.53
CA ALA A 698 27.16 -7.37 -23.23
C ALA A 698 27.20 -7.75 -21.74
N SER A 699 28.32 -7.54 -21.04
CA SER A 699 28.41 -7.81 -19.60
C SER A 699 27.49 -6.89 -18.80
N SER A 700 27.34 -5.63 -19.23
CA SER A 700 26.47 -4.64 -18.59
C SER A 700 24.98 -4.95 -18.81
N LEU A 701 24.63 -5.42 -20.00
CA LEU A 701 23.28 -5.90 -20.31
C LEU A 701 22.91 -7.11 -19.48
N ARG A 702 23.81 -8.11 -19.37
CA ARG A 702 23.57 -9.33 -18.58
C ARG A 702 23.29 -9.01 -17.12
N HIS A 703 24.21 -8.30 -16.46
CA HIS A 703 24.04 -7.88 -15.06
C HIS A 703 22.78 -7.03 -14.86
N GLY A 704 22.45 -6.18 -15.83
CA GLY A 704 21.24 -5.38 -15.82
C GLY A 704 19.96 -6.21 -15.86
N ILE A 705 19.85 -7.11 -16.84
CA ILE A 705 18.67 -7.95 -17.07
C ILE A 705 18.45 -8.96 -15.94
N GLU A 706 19.51 -9.62 -15.47
CA GLU A 706 19.44 -10.58 -14.35
C GLU A 706 18.98 -9.93 -13.04
N SER A 707 19.22 -8.62 -12.89
CA SER A 707 18.77 -7.86 -11.72
C SER A 707 17.33 -7.38 -11.80
N LEU A 708 16.64 -7.49 -12.94
CA LEU A 708 15.28 -6.98 -13.06
C LEU A 708 14.28 -7.80 -12.22
N PRO A 709 13.22 -7.19 -11.68
CA PRO A 709 12.21 -7.91 -10.91
C PRO A 709 11.56 -9.04 -11.71
N ALA A 710 11.26 -10.15 -11.04
CA ALA A 710 10.70 -11.33 -11.68
C ALA A 710 9.25 -11.17 -12.18
N ASP A 711 8.63 -10.01 -11.98
CA ASP A 711 7.25 -9.69 -12.38
C ASP A 711 7.15 -8.63 -13.49
N VAL A 712 8.26 -8.30 -14.16
CA VAL A 712 8.27 -7.40 -15.32
C VAL A 712 7.96 -8.14 -16.62
N ASP A 713 7.19 -7.49 -17.50
CA ASP A 713 6.82 -7.99 -18.83
C ASP A 713 7.83 -7.58 -19.92
N GLY A 714 8.67 -6.58 -19.63
CA GLY A 714 9.72 -6.10 -20.53
C GLY A 714 10.57 -5.01 -19.91
N ALA A 715 11.60 -4.57 -20.64
CA ALA A 715 12.49 -3.50 -20.22
C ALA A 715 12.85 -2.55 -21.37
N VAL A 716 12.80 -1.25 -21.10
CA VAL A 716 13.38 -0.21 -21.96
C VAL A 716 14.86 -0.08 -21.62
N ILE A 717 15.73 -0.33 -22.60
CA ILE A 717 17.18 -0.27 -22.45
C ILE A 717 17.67 1.08 -22.97
N LEU A 718 18.28 1.86 -22.08
CA LEU A 718 18.76 3.23 -22.33
C LEU A 718 20.27 3.32 -22.10
N LEU A 719 20.93 4.15 -22.90
CA LEU A 719 22.32 4.53 -22.64
C LEU A 719 22.36 5.79 -21.76
N ALA A 720 23.31 5.84 -20.82
CA ALA A 720 23.42 6.93 -19.85
C ALA A 720 23.93 8.27 -20.44
N ASP A 721 24.39 8.26 -21.69
CA ASP A 721 24.99 9.37 -22.42
C ASP A 721 24.04 9.99 -23.47
N MET A 722 22.74 9.72 -23.36
CA MET A 722 21.70 10.27 -24.25
C MET A 722 21.03 11.52 -23.64
N PRO A 723 21.61 12.73 -23.76
CA PRO A 723 21.13 13.93 -23.06
C PRO A 723 19.73 14.37 -23.43
N LEU A 724 19.29 14.11 -24.67
CA LEU A 724 18.03 14.64 -25.21
C LEU A 724 16.86 13.68 -25.04
N ILE A 725 17.09 12.49 -24.46
CA ILE A 725 15.99 11.58 -24.13
C ILE A 725 15.23 12.11 -22.91
N HIS A 726 13.91 12.15 -23.04
CA HIS A 726 12.95 12.61 -22.04
C HIS A 726 11.91 11.53 -21.80
N ALA A 727 11.14 11.65 -20.70
CA ALA A 727 10.09 10.71 -20.34
C ALA A 727 9.11 10.43 -21.48
N VAL A 728 8.72 11.45 -22.24
CA VAL A 728 7.80 11.32 -23.39
C VAL A 728 8.27 10.30 -24.44
N HIS A 729 9.59 10.18 -24.67
CA HIS A 729 10.13 9.19 -25.62
C HIS A 729 10.01 7.76 -25.07
N ILE A 730 10.21 7.60 -23.76
CA ILE A 730 10.12 6.31 -23.07
C ILE A 730 8.65 5.87 -22.94
N ASP A 731 7.77 6.82 -22.62
CA ASP A 731 6.33 6.61 -22.50
C ASP A 731 5.73 6.15 -23.82
N ALA A 732 6.13 6.76 -24.94
CA ALA A 732 5.67 6.36 -26.26
C ALA A 732 6.02 4.89 -26.59
N LEU A 733 7.21 4.42 -26.18
CA LEU A 733 7.60 3.02 -26.35
C LEU A 733 6.75 2.08 -25.47
N ILE A 734 6.50 2.46 -24.22
CA ILE A 734 5.69 1.67 -23.27
C ILE A 734 4.24 1.60 -23.74
N GLU A 735 3.69 2.70 -24.26
CA GLU A 735 2.34 2.76 -24.81
C GLU A 735 2.20 1.89 -26.07
N GLU A 736 3.16 1.95 -27.00
CA GLU A 736 3.16 1.08 -28.19
C GLU A 736 3.29 -0.39 -27.79
N PHE A 737 4.17 -0.73 -26.84
CA PHE A 737 4.29 -2.10 -26.33
C PHE A 737 2.99 -2.59 -25.68
N SER A 738 2.29 -1.71 -24.95
CA SER A 738 1.00 -2.04 -24.34
C SER A 738 -0.08 -2.34 -25.40
N ALA A 739 -0.01 -1.70 -26.56
CA ALA A 739 -0.92 -1.95 -27.67
C ALA A 739 -0.52 -3.20 -28.48
N ARG A 740 0.79 -3.40 -28.68
CA ARG A 740 1.37 -4.45 -29.52
C ARG A 740 2.64 -5.00 -28.86
N PRO A 741 2.52 -6.04 -28.02
CA PRO A 741 3.67 -6.65 -27.36
C PRO A 741 4.68 -7.18 -28.38
N GLY A 742 5.91 -6.70 -28.32
CA GLY A 742 6.98 -7.01 -29.27
C GLY A 742 8.22 -6.15 -29.00
N ILE A 743 9.26 -6.26 -29.82
CA ILE A 743 10.43 -5.39 -29.69
C ILE A 743 10.06 -4.02 -30.26
N ILE A 744 10.05 -2.97 -29.43
CA ILE A 744 9.71 -1.62 -29.88
C ILE A 744 11.00 -0.83 -30.10
N VAL A 745 11.24 -0.45 -31.36
CA VAL A 745 12.42 0.32 -31.77
C VAL A 745 11.97 1.70 -32.22
N PRO A 746 12.46 2.79 -31.59
CA PRO A 746 12.16 4.12 -32.07
C PRO A 746 12.88 4.37 -33.40
N THR A 747 12.18 5.06 -34.29
CA THR A 747 12.70 5.49 -35.59
C THR A 747 12.42 6.96 -35.82
N SER A 748 13.22 7.58 -36.68
CA SER A 748 12.95 8.89 -37.26
C SER A 748 13.61 8.91 -38.64
N ASN A 749 12.91 9.40 -39.66
CA ASN A 749 13.39 9.41 -41.05
C ASN A 749 13.90 8.03 -41.54
N GLY A 750 13.22 6.95 -41.12
CA GLY A 750 13.56 5.57 -41.50
C GLY A 750 14.82 4.98 -40.82
N LYS A 751 15.51 5.75 -39.97
CA LYS A 751 16.68 5.28 -39.20
C LYS A 751 16.27 4.82 -37.81
N ARG A 752 16.90 3.74 -37.32
CA ARG A 752 16.69 3.18 -35.96
C ARG A 752 17.48 3.98 -34.94
N GLY A 753 16.86 4.30 -33.82
CA GLY A 753 17.48 5.00 -32.68
C GLY A 753 17.37 4.20 -31.38
N ASN A 754 17.76 4.83 -30.29
CA ASN A 754 17.60 4.36 -28.91
C ASN A 754 16.67 5.31 -28.14
N PRO A 755 16.10 4.91 -26.99
CA PRO A 755 16.18 3.60 -26.33
C PRO A 755 15.29 2.53 -26.97
N VAL A 756 15.58 1.25 -26.76
CA VAL A 756 14.80 0.12 -27.31
C VAL A 756 14.07 -0.62 -26.19
N LEU A 757 12.79 -0.94 -26.40
CA LEU A 757 11.99 -1.74 -25.46
C LEU A 757 12.00 -3.21 -25.88
N TRP A 758 12.42 -4.08 -24.96
CA TRP A 758 12.50 -5.53 -25.14
C TRP A 758 11.46 -6.26 -24.29
N PRO A 759 10.70 -7.21 -24.85
CA PRO A 759 9.87 -8.11 -24.06
C PRO A 759 10.73 -9.06 -23.21
N ARG A 760 10.16 -9.52 -22.09
CA ARG A 760 10.83 -10.49 -21.20
C ARG A 760 11.25 -11.78 -21.90
N SER A 761 10.51 -12.22 -22.92
CA SER A 761 10.83 -13.43 -23.69
C SER A 761 12.24 -13.41 -24.32
N PHE A 762 12.82 -12.22 -24.51
CA PHE A 762 14.16 -12.05 -25.08
C PHE A 762 15.28 -11.91 -24.04
N PHE A 763 14.96 -11.91 -22.74
CA PHE A 763 15.95 -11.66 -21.69
C PHE A 763 17.04 -12.73 -21.64
N SER A 764 16.69 -14.00 -21.83
CA SER A 764 17.66 -15.11 -21.89
C SER A 764 18.61 -14.96 -23.08
N GLU A 765 18.11 -14.52 -24.23
CA GLU A 765 18.92 -14.30 -25.43
C GLU A 765 19.83 -13.08 -25.27
N ILE A 766 19.33 -12.00 -24.66
CA ILE A 766 20.13 -10.80 -24.33
C ILE A 766 21.29 -11.18 -23.39
N CYS A 767 21.04 -12.02 -22.39
CA CYS A 767 22.08 -12.48 -21.45
C CYS A 767 23.17 -13.34 -22.13
N ALA A 768 22.83 -14.02 -23.22
CA ALA A 768 23.74 -14.88 -23.98
C ALA A 768 24.66 -14.12 -24.97
N ILE A 769 24.47 -12.82 -25.16
CA ILE A 769 25.31 -12.00 -26.04
C ILE A 769 26.75 -11.91 -25.49
N GLN A 770 27.72 -11.79 -26.40
CA GLN A 770 29.13 -11.55 -26.09
C GLN A 770 29.67 -10.34 -26.86
N GLY A 771 30.70 -9.70 -26.32
CA GLY A 771 31.39 -8.56 -26.94
C GLY A 771 30.65 -7.22 -26.81
N ASP A 772 31.07 -6.26 -27.64
CA ASP A 772 30.72 -4.84 -27.46
C ASP A 772 29.59 -4.34 -28.37
N GLN A 773 29.00 -5.22 -29.20
CA GLN A 773 27.94 -4.86 -30.15
C GLN A 773 26.54 -4.70 -29.50
N GLY A 774 26.41 -5.05 -28.21
CA GLY A 774 25.15 -4.95 -27.46
C GLY A 774 24.02 -5.78 -28.07
N ALA A 775 22.77 -5.43 -27.72
CA ALA A 775 21.56 -6.11 -28.22
C ALA A 775 21.26 -5.89 -29.72
N ARG A 776 22.12 -5.16 -30.45
CA ARG A 776 21.91 -4.80 -31.86
C ARG A 776 21.85 -6.01 -32.78
N GLN A 777 22.66 -7.03 -32.53
CA GLN A 777 22.66 -8.27 -33.33
C GLN A 777 21.34 -9.04 -33.22
N LEU A 778 20.66 -8.96 -32.07
CA LEU A 778 19.35 -9.57 -31.89
C LEU A 778 18.26 -8.83 -32.67
N LEU A 779 18.39 -7.51 -32.87
CA LEU A 779 17.45 -6.76 -33.70
C LEU A 779 17.46 -7.23 -35.16
N ASP A 780 18.63 -7.57 -35.68
CA ASP A 780 18.72 -8.05 -37.06
C ASP A 780 18.25 -9.50 -37.19
N ARG A 781 18.44 -10.32 -36.15
CA ARG A 781 17.95 -11.72 -36.09
C ARG A 781 16.42 -11.81 -35.96
N HIS A 782 15.80 -10.88 -35.25
CA HIS A 782 14.36 -10.85 -34.98
C HIS A 782 13.66 -9.69 -35.69
N ALA A 783 14.10 -9.37 -36.92
CA ALA A 783 13.58 -8.24 -37.69
C ALA A 783 12.07 -8.30 -37.96
N ASP A 784 11.50 -9.51 -37.94
CA ASP A 784 10.07 -9.83 -38.07
C ASP A 784 9.25 -9.53 -36.82
N GLN A 785 9.90 -9.42 -35.65
CA GLN A 785 9.27 -9.15 -34.34
C GLN A 785 9.50 -7.71 -33.87
N ILE A 786 10.08 -6.86 -34.73
CA ILE A 786 10.30 -5.44 -34.47
C ILE A 786 9.09 -4.63 -34.91
N THR A 787 8.50 -3.91 -33.95
CA THR A 787 7.60 -2.78 -34.22
C THR A 787 8.43 -1.50 -34.25
N ARG A 788 8.43 -0.81 -35.39
CA ARG A 788 9.09 0.50 -35.56
C ARG A 788 8.13 1.60 -35.16
N LEU A 789 8.52 2.42 -34.20
CA LEU A 789 7.75 3.56 -33.73
C LEU A 789 8.39 4.85 -34.22
N ASP A 790 7.77 5.56 -35.16
CA ASP A 790 8.27 6.86 -35.60
C ASP A 790 7.99 7.94 -34.55
N LEU A 791 9.05 8.49 -33.94
CA LEU A 791 8.95 9.54 -32.92
C LEU A 791 9.19 10.95 -33.47
N ALA A 792 9.57 11.09 -34.75
CA ALA A 792 9.91 12.37 -35.38
C ALA A 792 10.86 13.25 -34.52
N SER A 793 11.81 12.62 -33.82
CA SER A 793 12.67 13.26 -32.83
C SER A 793 14.12 12.86 -33.07
N GLU A 794 15.01 13.84 -33.21
CA GLU A 794 16.46 13.62 -33.34
C GLU A 794 17.12 13.17 -32.02
N ALA A 795 16.39 13.29 -30.89
CA ALA A 795 16.89 12.88 -29.58
C ALA A 795 17.27 11.38 -29.52
N ILE A 796 16.61 10.54 -30.32
CA ILE A 796 16.83 9.09 -30.36
C ILE A 796 18.17 8.69 -30.99
N PHE A 797 18.83 9.64 -31.67
CA PHE A 797 20.15 9.45 -32.30
C PHE A 797 21.27 10.18 -31.56
N THR A 798 20.94 10.98 -30.54
CA THR A 798 21.90 11.88 -29.90
C THR A 798 22.46 11.25 -28.64
N ASP A 799 23.61 10.59 -28.77
CA ASP A 799 24.50 10.21 -27.68
C ASP A 799 25.79 11.06 -27.68
N VAL A 800 26.33 11.34 -26.49
CA VAL A 800 27.55 12.15 -26.35
C VAL A 800 28.76 11.24 -26.33
N ASP A 801 29.52 11.26 -27.43
CA ASP A 801 30.74 10.45 -27.57
C ASP A 801 32.04 11.25 -27.49
N THR A 802 32.01 12.56 -27.76
CA THR A 802 33.19 13.43 -27.74
C THR A 802 32.92 14.77 -27.04
N ALA A 803 34.00 15.43 -26.60
CA ALA A 803 33.92 16.76 -25.98
C ALA A 803 33.36 17.82 -26.95
N GLU A 804 33.66 17.69 -28.25
CA GLU A 804 33.14 18.57 -29.30
C GLU A 804 31.63 18.45 -29.45
N MET A 805 31.08 17.22 -29.47
CA MET A 805 29.63 17.00 -29.52
C MET A 805 28.93 17.63 -28.31
N LEU A 806 29.52 17.50 -27.12
CA LEU A 806 29.00 18.13 -25.91
C LEU A 806 29.07 19.67 -25.98
N ALA A 807 30.10 20.24 -26.59
CA ALA A 807 30.24 21.69 -26.77
C ALA A 807 29.19 22.25 -27.75
N THR A 808 28.90 21.52 -28.83
CA THR A 808 27.83 21.87 -29.77
C THR A 808 26.47 21.87 -29.07
N LEU A 809 26.20 20.88 -28.21
CA LEU A 809 24.95 20.82 -27.43
C LEU A 809 24.83 21.91 -26.36
N LYS A 810 25.95 22.45 -25.86
CA LYS A 810 26.00 23.55 -24.89
C LYS A 810 25.83 24.94 -25.52
N SER A 811 25.95 25.03 -26.85
CA SER A 811 25.86 26.30 -27.56
C SER A 811 24.39 26.64 -27.82
N PRO A 812 23.91 27.86 -27.49
CA PRO A 812 22.53 28.24 -27.74
C PRO A 812 22.26 28.23 -29.25
N SER A 813 21.19 27.54 -29.67
CA SER A 813 20.60 27.68 -31.00
C SER A 813 19.75 28.93 -31.08
#